data_AF-A0A059KGX1-F1
#
_entry.id   AF-A0A059KGX1-F1
#
_cell.length_a   1.000
_cell.length_b   1.000
_cell.length_c   1.000
_cell.angle_alpha   90.00
_cell.angle_beta   90.00
_cell.angle_gamma   90.00
#
_symmetry.space_group_name_H-M   'P 1'
#
loop_
_entity.id
_entity.type
_entity.pdbx_description
1 polymer ?
#
loop_
_entity_poly.entity_id
_entity_poly.type
_entity_poly.pdbx_seq_one_letter_code
_entity_poly.pdbx_strand_id
1 'polypeptide(L)'
;MTFDPDRALGRLPLPDGGEALFIDLPGLFGARLQALPTVLRLLLENVVRHQRGAEREAAVQALLAWGETGTSEAEIAFQPGRVLMHDTTSTPALVDIAAMRDALAEAGLDPQQLHPVLPVDVSVDHSLAVEVHARPDAPAENLRHELRRNRERYRFLRWAAAALPGVRIHPPGTGIMHTINLEQLATVTTTELREGRTWVVPDVMIGTDSHTPMVNGIGVLGWGVGGLEAQMAMFGLPTPLRIPEVIGVRLTGALPAGVLATDLALVVTQRLRAIGVSGEFVEFFGPGVATLSAGERAVVANMAPEYGATTGFFPVDERTLEHLRATGRAQDHIEQVRRHVHAAGLAFDPAAEPRFTRRIEIDLAQVAMHIAGPTRPQDLRSFRDARALLAARDFRPSAAGTMPRHPVAIAAITSCTNTSDPALLIAAGLLARRARQRGLKVPAWVKTSLSPGSPAAAAYLARAGLLDDLAAVGFDIVGFGCATCIGNPGPLPPVIVQARDRGEVHPVAVLSGNRNFPGRVHPDLDLGFLMSPPLVVAFALAGDAEIDLGADPVQIAPDGEPVRLAALWPSREEIAQHLAQGLDAQDFRREFARASANPAWQALQAPDSARFPWDEASTALRRPPFAAFAAAPPQAAPQLGRYTAQPLLVLGDDVTTDHISPASAIPPDSTVADFLVARGERRDDLNVFASRRGNWEVMLRAAFHSRSLRNLLAPDAPVAHTLHVPSGKVQPIHAVAQRYRDEGTPVVLVAGERYGTGSSRDWAAKGQRLLGIRAVLAMSFERIHRSNLVGMGILPLRLPAGASPEALQLRPGDRLEVDAQPERLRPRAPVAVRLLRADGRIETLAAVAAVETQLEVELLRQGGVIPSILARTRAEALRRAFAPAGVLRAAINLGNPILARRDPARGEVGGVSVDLARALAHELALPLELVVVEAAGLSVEAVERGQADLGFFAIDPLRAQHIAFTAPHVLIEGCYLVREDSPLRSNDEVDAPGRVVVVGRGSAYDLHLTRTLRHARIERAPTSPAVVDTFVALGAQAEVAAGVRQQLEADAARLGGLRLLPEPFMVIRQAMGLRRDRSEPAAAALADFVERMKASGFVAAALARHRIEGARVAPAGSRSDC
;
A
#
# COMPACT_ATOMS: atom_id res chain seq x y z
N MET A 1 -14.62 -18.44 25.85
CA MET A 1 -15.92 -17.75 25.65
C MET A 1 -16.18 -17.72 24.16
N THR A 2 -17.29 -18.27 23.69
CA THR A 2 -17.76 -18.09 22.32
C THR A 2 -18.21 -16.64 22.15
N PHE A 3 -17.65 -15.92 21.19
CA PHE A 3 -17.93 -14.50 20.96
C PHE A 3 -19.26 -14.35 20.22
N ASP A 4 -20.31 -13.90 20.92
CA ASP A 4 -21.63 -13.60 20.33
C ASP A 4 -21.60 -12.20 19.66
N PRO A 5 -21.68 -12.11 18.32
CA PRO A 5 -21.59 -10.83 17.61
C PRO A 5 -22.74 -9.88 17.91
N ASP A 6 -23.93 -10.37 18.29
CA ASP A 6 -25.10 -9.51 18.53
C ASP A 6 -25.05 -8.85 19.91
N ARG A 7 -24.33 -9.45 20.87
CA ARG A 7 -24.02 -8.85 22.17
C ARG A 7 -22.96 -7.75 22.11
N ALA A 8 -22.25 -7.61 20.98
CA ALA A 8 -21.17 -6.63 20.81
C ALA A 8 -21.67 -5.24 20.37
N LEU A 9 -22.96 -5.10 20.06
CA LEU A 9 -23.48 -3.93 19.35
C LEU A 9 -24.23 -2.98 20.28
N GLY A 10 -23.71 -1.76 20.40
CA GLY A 10 -24.44 -0.63 20.95
C GLY A 10 -25.19 0.15 19.87
N ARG A 11 -26.11 1.02 20.28
CA ARG A 11 -26.88 1.93 19.41
C ARG A 11 -26.62 3.38 19.78
N LEU A 12 -26.46 4.23 18.76
CA LEU A 12 -26.30 5.67 18.91
C LEU A 12 -27.33 6.41 18.04
N PRO A 13 -28.01 7.44 18.56
CA PRO A 13 -28.91 8.27 17.77
C PRO A 13 -28.10 9.12 16.78
N LEU A 14 -28.58 9.22 15.54
CA LEU A 14 -28.05 10.09 14.50
C LEU A 14 -28.82 11.43 14.43
N PRO A 15 -28.20 12.49 13.88
CA PRO A 15 -28.85 13.81 13.75
C PRO A 15 -30.13 13.81 12.89
N ASP A 16 -30.24 12.88 11.95
CA ASP A 16 -31.39 12.72 11.05
C ASP A 16 -32.56 11.92 11.67
N GLY A 17 -32.44 11.53 12.95
CA GLY A 17 -33.42 10.69 13.65
C GLY A 17 -33.25 9.18 13.41
N GLY A 18 -32.25 8.77 12.63
CA GLY A 18 -31.86 7.37 12.49
C GLY A 18 -31.07 6.83 13.68
N GLU A 19 -30.75 5.54 13.65
CA GLU A 19 -29.83 4.90 14.59
C GLU A 19 -28.61 4.36 13.85
N ALA A 20 -27.44 4.48 14.49
CA ALA A 20 -26.21 3.85 14.06
C ALA A 20 -25.73 2.82 15.08
N LEU A 21 -25.08 1.78 14.58
CA LEU A 21 -24.43 0.75 15.40
C LEU A 21 -22.99 1.16 15.73
N PHE A 22 -22.50 0.70 16.88
CA PHE A 22 -21.08 0.79 17.25
C PHE A 22 -20.69 -0.45 18.08
N ILE A 23 -19.39 -0.66 18.30
CA ILE A 23 -18.91 -1.73 19.19
C ILE A 23 -18.90 -1.25 20.64
N ASP A 24 -19.75 -1.86 21.48
CA ASP A 24 -19.84 -1.57 22.91
C ASP A 24 -18.76 -2.34 23.69
N LEU A 25 -17.53 -1.81 23.69
CA LEU A 25 -16.42 -2.41 24.44
C LEU A 25 -16.70 -2.48 25.95
N PRO A 26 -17.27 -1.45 26.61
CA PRO A 26 -17.64 -1.54 28.03
C PRO A 26 -18.61 -2.69 28.32
N GLY A 27 -19.66 -2.86 27.51
CA GLY A 27 -20.62 -3.96 27.64
C GLY A 27 -19.99 -5.34 27.44
N LEU A 28 -19.02 -5.45 26.53
CA LEU A 28 -18.31 -6.70 26.25
C LEU A 28 -17.30 -7.12 27.32
N PHE A 29 -16.53 -6.16 27.83
CA PHE A 29 -15.31 -6.46 28.60
C PHE A 29 -15.31 -5.92 30.03
N GLY A 30 -16.26 -5.06 30.39
CA GLY A 30 -16.43 -4.50 31.73
C GLY A 30 -15.13 -3.92 32.29
N ALA A 31 -14.80 -4.27 33.54
CA ALA A 31 -13.62 -3.76 34.24
C ALA A 31 -12.28 -4.13 33.56
N ARG A 32 -12.22 -5.23 32.79
CA ARG A 32 -10.98 -5.63 32.09
C ARG A 32 -10.56 -4.61 31.03
N LEU A 33 -11.51 -3.85 30.49
CA LEU A 33 -11.23 -2.78 29.53
C LEU A 33 -10.43 -1.63 30.16
N GLN A 34 -10.70 -1.30 31.43
CA GLN A 34 -10.10 -0.14 32.10
C GLN A 34 -8.60 -0.32 32.32
N ALA A 35 -8.14 -1.58 32.47
CA ALA A 35 -6.71 -1.89 32.58
C ALA A 35 -5.93 -1.66 31.28
N LEU A 36 -6.60 -1.64 30.12
CA LEU A 36 -5.94 -1.45 28.82
C LEU A 36 -5.73 0.05 28.52
N PRO A 37 -4.57 0.44 27.97
CA PRO A 37 -4.36 1.72 27.31
C PRO A 37 -5.41 1.94 26.22
N THR A 38 -5.78 3.20 26.01
CA THR A 38 -6.80 3.57 25.00
C THR A 38 -6.43 3.08 23.61
N VAL A 39 -5.14 3.10 23.26
CA VAL A 39 -4.68 2.61 21.96
C VAL A 39 -4.97 1.12 21.76
N LEU A 40 -4.87 0.29 22.81
CA LEU A 40 -5.25 -1.12 22.70
C LEU A 40 -6.76 -1.33 22.68
N ARG A 41 -7.55 -0.42 23.26
CA ARG A 41 -9.01 -0.41 23.12
C ARG A 41 -9.42 -0.15 21.67
N LEU A 42 -8.72 0.76 20.97
CA LEU A 42 -8.93 1.01 19.55
C LEU A 42 -8.56 -0.21 18.69
N LEU A 43 -7.45 -0.89 19.00
CA LEU A 43 -7.10 -2.15 18.32
C LEU A 43 -8.13 -3.26 18.59
N LEU A 44 -8.66 -3.33 19.81
CA LEU A 44 -9.70 -4.28 20.19
C LEU A 44 -11.02 -4.00 19.45
N GLU A 45 -11.45 -2.74 19.35
CA GLU A 45 -12.57 -2.31 18.50
C GLU A 45 -12.39 -2.79 17.06
N ASN A 46 -11.21 -2.53 16.50
CA ASN A 46 -10.89 -2.87 15.11
C ASN A 46 -10.96 -4.39 14.85
N VAL A 47 -10.34 -5.18 15.74
CA VAL A 47 -10.36 -6.65 15.68
C VAL A 47 -11.79 -7.19 15.78
N VAL A 48 -12.56 -6.71 16.75
CA VAL A 48 -13.94 -7.15 16.96
C VAL A 48 -14.81 -6.82 15.73
N ARG A 49 -14.61 -5.64 15.14
CA ARG A 49 -15.40 -5.14 14.02
C ARG A 49 -15.11 -5.83 12.69
N HIS A 50 -13.86 -6.24 12.45
CA HIS A 50 -13.42 -6.73 11.13
C HIS A 50 -13.13 -8.23 11.06
N GLN A 51 -12.63 -8.84 12.12
CA GLN A 51 -12.26 -10.26 12.11
C GLN A 51 -13.45 -11.17 12.43
N ARG A 52 -13.37 -12.44 12.06
CA ARG A 52 -14.41 -13.46 12.29
C ARG A 52 -13.79 -14.79 12.74
N GLY A 53 -14.59 -15.65 13.37
CA GLY A 53 -14.17 -17.01 13.75
C GLY A 53 -13.01 -17.06 14.75
N ALA A 54 -12.20 -18.12 14.65
CA ALA A 54 -11.12 -18.42 15.58
C ALA A 54 -10.00 -17.36 15.61
N GLU A 55 -9.73 -16.69 14.49
CA GLU A 55 -8.73 -15.62 14.43
C GLU A 55 -9.13 -14.43 15.31
N ARG A 56 -10.39 -14.00 15.23
CA ARG A 56 -10.93 -12.95 16.11
C ARG A 56 -10.83 -13.34 17.57
N GLU A 57 -11.23 -14.57 17.90
CA GLU A 57 -11.20 -15.05 19.28
C GLU A 57 -9.78 -15.05 19.84
N ALA A 58 -8.80 -15.54 19.06
CA ALA A 58 -7.39 -15.52 19.44
C ALA A 58 -6.85 -14.09 19.63
N ALA A 59 -7.16 -13.19 18.69
CA ALA A 59 -6.73 -11.79 18.77
C ALA A 59 -7.31 -11.06 19.98
N VAL A 60 -8.62 -11.23 20.25
CA VAL A 60 -9.29 -10.67 21.43
C VAL A 60 -8.66 -11.21 22.73
N GLN A 61 -8.45 -12.52 22.83
CA GLN A 61 -7.81 -13.10 24.02
C GLN A 61 -6.38 -12.58 24.20
N ALA A 62 -5.62 -12.44 23.12
CA ALA A 62 -4.25 -11.91 23.20
C ALA A 62 -4.20 -10.45 23.66
N LEU A 63 -5.12 -9.59 23.19
CA LEU A 63 -5.23 -8.19 23.64
C LEU A 63 -5.66 -8.09 25.11
N LEU A 64 -6.57 -8.95 25.57
CA LEU A 64 -6.99 -8.98 26.97
C LEU A 64 -5.88 -9.52 27.90
N ALA A 65 -5.16 -10.56 27.45
CA ALA A 65 -4.03 -11.13 28.18
C ALA A 65 -2.86 -10.14 28.27
N TRP A 66 -2.66 -9.29 27.26
CA TRP A 66 -1.71 -8.17 27.34
C TRP A 66 -2.00 -7.29 28.56
N GLY A 67 -3.27 -7.09 28.92
CA GLY A 67 -3.66 -6.32 30.11
C GLY A 67 -3.17 -6.92 31.44
N GLU A 68 -2.71 -8.17 31.45
CA GLU A 68 -2.19 -8.86 32.64
C GLU A 68 -0.66 -8.79 32.72
N THR A 69 0.03 -8.77 31.58
CA THR A 69 1.51 -8.82 31.49
C THR A 69 2.15 -7.50 31.07
N GLY A 70 1.44 -6.66 30.32
CA GLY A 70 1.95 -5.47 29.66
C GLY A 70 2.78 -5.76 28.40
N THR A 71 2.82 -7.00 27.91
CA THR A 71 3.61 -7.40 26.73
C THR A 71 2.88 -8.49 25.93
N SER A 72 3.16 -8.58 24.62
CA SER A 72 2.65 -9.65 23.78
C SER A 72 3.56 -9.89 22.56
N GLU A 73 3.67 -11.16 22.16
CA GLU A 73 4.29 -11.59 20.89
C GLU A 73 3.23 -11.94 19.84
N ALA A 74 1.94 -11.90 20.20
CA ALA A 74 0.87 -12.18 19.26
C ALA A 74 0.71 -11.06 18.23
N GLU A 75 0.25 -11.42 17.05
CA GLU A 75 -0.06 -10.46 15.98
C GLU A 75 -1.55 -10.45 15.69
N ILE A 76 -2.04 -9.30 15.24
CA ILE A 76 -3.41 -9.04 14.85
C ILE A 76 -3.45 -8.50 13.42
N ALA A 77 -4.53 -8.81 12.71
CA ALA A 77 -4.85 -8.18 11.43
C ALA A 77 -5.57 -6.85 11.70
N PHE A 78 -4.85 -5.73 11.55
CA PHE A 78 -5.38 -4.38 11.70
C PHE A 78 -5.93 -3.85 10.37
N GLN A 79 -7.17 -3.37 10.37
CA GLN A 79 -7.83 -2.82 9.17
C GLN A 79 -7.96 -1.29 9.27
N PRO A 80 -7.17 -0.49 8.54
CA PRO A 80 -7.35 0.96 8.51
C PRO A 80 -8.64 1.35 7.80
N GLY A 81 -9.20 2.52 8.15
CA GLY A 81 -10.38 3.10 7.48
C GLY A 81 -10.03 3.95 6.26
N ARG A 82 -8.81 4.50 6.20
CA ARG A 82 -8.32 5.34 5.09
C ARG A 82 -6.80 5.36 5.01
N VAL A 83 -6.28 5.80 3.86
CA VAL A 83 -4.85 5.95 3.59
C VAL A 83 -4.52 7.40 3.25
N LEU A 84 -3.48 7.95 3.87
CA LEU A 84 -2.95 9.28 3.54
C LEU A 84 -1.55 9.17 2.93
N MET A 85 -1.30 9.90 1.84
CA MET A 85 -0.02 9.89 1.16
C MET A 85 0.41 11.31 0.79
N HIS A 86 1.67 11.42 0.36
CA HIS A 86 2.18 12.60 -0.30
C HIS A 86 2.65 12.26 -1.71
N ASP A 87 2.87 13.26 -2.55
CA ASP A 87 3.13 13.12 -3.98
C ASP A 87 4.36 12.25 -4.32
N THR A 88 5.43 12.27 -3.51
CA THR A 88 6.65 11.50 -3.81
C THR A 88 6.59 10.02 -3.38
N THR A 89 5.65 9.63 -2.52
CA THR A 89 5.42 8.22 -2.12
C THR A 89 4.16 7.64 -2.75
N SER A 90 3.17 8.47 -3.08
CA SER A 90 2.00 8.07 -3.87
C SER A 90 2.33 7.80 -5.34
N THR A 91 3.22 8.60 -5.96
CA THR A 91 3.60 8.42 -7.37
C THR A 91 3.97 6.96 -7.68
N PRO A 92 4.92 6.30 -6.97
CA PRO A 92 5.25 4.90 -7.27
C PRO A 92 4.09 3.94 -7.03
N ALA A 93 3.26 4.14 -6.00
CA ALA A 93 2.10 3.28 -5.73
C ALA A 93 1.02 3.40 -6.82
N LEU A 94 0.72 4.62 -7.25
CA LEU A 94 -0.23 4.88 -8.33
C LEU A 94 0.32 4.38 -9.67
N VAL A 95 1.63 4.45 -9.90
CA VAL A 95 2.30 3.87 -11.08
C VAL A 95 2.16 2.35 -11.10
N ASP A 96 2.31 1.68 -9.95
CA ASP A 96 2.06 0.24 -9.84
C ASP A 96 0.60 -0.09 -10.20
N ILE A 97 -0.37 0.69 -9.68
CA ILE A 97 -1.80 0.54 -9.99
C ILE A 97 -2.06 0.72 -11.49
N ALA A 98 -1.52 1.77 -12.11
CA ALA A 98 -1.64 2.00 -13.55
C ALA A 98 -1.12 0.82 -14.37
N ALA A 99 0.04 0.27 -13.98
CA ALA A 99 0.64 -0.87 -14.66
C ALA A 99 -0.11 -2.19 -14.43
N MET A 100 -0.70 -2.39 -13.24
CA MET A 100 -1.60 -3.51 -12.98
C MET A 100 -2.88 -3.44 -13.82
N ARG A 101 -3.41 -2.24 -14.07
CA ARG A 101 -4.53 -2.02 -14.99
C ARG A 101 -4.17 -2.41 -16.42
N ASP A 102 -2.95 -2.09 -16.88
CA ASP A 102 -2.48 -2.58 -18.18
C ASP A 102 -2.40 -4.10 -18.23
N ALA A 103 -1.89 -4.75 -17.18
CA ALA A 103 -1.83 -6.20 -17.09
C ALA A 103 -3.21 -6.87 -17.15
N LEU A 104 -4.24 -6.25 -16.55
CA LEU A 104 -5.63 -6.70 -16.67
C LEU A 104 -6.14 -6.58 -18.11
N ALA A 105 -5.92 -5.43 -18.75
CA ALA A 105 -6.34 -5.22 -20.13
C ALA A 105 -5.63 -6.18 -21.11
N GLU A 106 -4.34 -6.43 -20.91
CA GLU A 106 -3.56 -7.42 -21.66
C GLU A 106 -4.09 -8.85 -21.48
N ALA A 107 -4.68 -9.14 -20.32
CA ALA A 107 -5.37 -10.40 -20.05
C ALA A 107 -6.85 -10.43 -20.51
N GLY A 108 -7.30 -9.41 -21.25
CA GLY A 108 -8.68 -9.27 -21.74
C GLY A 108 -9.70 -8.86 -20.67
N LEU A 109 -9.26 -8.49 -19.47
CA LEU A 109 -10.10 -8.06 -18.36
C LEU A 109 -10.29 -6.55 -18.36
N ASP A 110 -11.38 -6.08 -17.76
CA ASP A 110 -11.64 -4.64 -17.63
C ASP A 110 -10.66 -4.00 -16.61
N PRO A 111 -9.78 -3.08 -17.04
CA PRO A 111 -8.86 -2.40 -16.14
C PRO A 111 -9.56 -1.56 -15.06
N GLN A 112 -10.82 -1.16 -15.24
CA GLN A 112 -11.55 -0.33 -14.26
C GLN A 112 -11.94 -1.08 -12.98
N GLN A 113 -11.88 -2.41 -13.00
CA GLN A 113 -12.13 -3.23 -11.81
C GLN A 113 -11.03 -3.12 -10.75
N LEU A 114 -9.84 -2.64 -11.12
CA LEU A 114 -8.73 -2.43 -10.19
C LEU A 114 -8.68 -0.97 -9.75
N HIS A 115 -9.21 -0.72 -8.56
CA HIS A 115 -9.17 0.57 -7.88
C HIS A 115 -9.11 0.36 -6.36
N PRO A 116 -8.59 1.35 -5.58
CA PRO A 116 -8.61 1.27 -4.13
C PRO A 116 -10.03 1.11 -3.56
N VAL A 117 -10.20 0.20 -2.60
CA VAL A 117 -11.45 0.02 -1.85
C VAL A 117 -11.54 0.92 -0.61
N LEU A 118 -10.39 1.45 -0.15
CA LEU A 118 -10.33 2.45 0.90
C LEU A 118 -10.18 3.86 0.31
N PRO A 119 -10.71 4.90 0.97
CA PRO A 119 -10.39 6.28 0.62
C PRO A 119 -8.87 6.53 0.69
N VAL A 120 -8.33 7.12 -0.37
CA VAL A 120 -6.92 7.51 -0.47
C VAL A 120 -6.84 9.02 -0.72
N ASP A 121 -6.24 9.74 0.22
CA ASP A 121 -5.93 11.16 0.07
C ASP A 121 -4.43 11.33 -0.19
N VAL A 122 -4.08 12.13 -1.19
CA VAL A 122 -2.69 12.44 -1.54
C VAL A 122 -2.49 13.95 -1.50
N SER A 123 -1.54 14.44 -0.71
CA SER A 123 -1.10 15.83 -0.76
C SER A 123 0.07 16.04 -1.72
N VAL A 124 0.07 17.14 -2.47
CA VAL A 124 1.23 17.58 -3.25
C VAL A 124 1.98 18.68 -2.48
N ASP A 125 2.87 18.25 -1.59
CA ASP A 125 3.56 19.10 -0.60
C ASP A 125 5.07 18.82 -0.48
N HIS A 126 5.58 17.70 -1.04
CA HIS A 126 7.00 17.33 -0.97
C HIS A 126 7.82 17.81 -2.18
N SER A 127 7.18 18.47 -3.15
CA SER A 127 7.83 18.96 -4.38
C SER A 127 8.17 20.46 -4.35
N LEU A 128 7.64 21.21 -3.39
CA LEU A 128 7.97 22.62 -3.20
C LEU A 128 9.43 22.78 -2.77
N ALA A 129 10.16 23.65 -3.46
CA ALA A 129 11.52 24.06 -3.11
C ALA A 129 11.59 25.57 -2.92
N VAL A 130 12.40 26.03 -1.96
CA VAL A 130 12.57 27.47 -1.66
C VAL A 130 13.62 28.10 -2.60
N GLU A 131 13.26 28.23 -3.88
CA GLU A 131 14.12 28.88 -4.90
C GLU A 131 14.23 30.39 -4.66
N VAL A 132 13.08 31.02 -4.37
CA VAL A 132 12.95 32.45 -4.04
C VAL A 132 12.48 32.57 -2.59
N HIS A 133 13.02 33.56 -1.87
CA HIS A 133 12.73 33.81 -0.46
C HIS A 133 12.80 35.32 -0.14
N ALA A 134 12.31 35.71 1.05
CA ALA A 134 12.33 37.09 1.56
C ALA A 134 11.78 38.14 0.56
N ARG A 135 10.73 37.75 -0.18
CA ARG A 135 10.06 38.58 -1.18
C ARG A 135 8.56 38.27 -1.21
N PRO A 136 7.69 39.27 -1.46
CA PRO A 136 6.24 39.07 -1.52
C PRO A 136 5.77 38.12 -2.65
N ASP A 137 6.52 38.02 -3.74
CA ASP A 137 6.20 37.17 -4.89
C ASP A 137 6.75 35.74 -4.80
N ALA A 138 7.49 35.42 -3.73
CA ALA A 138 8.11 34.10 -3.53
C ALA A 138 7.13 32.90 -3.65
N PRO A 139 5.88 32.92 -3.12
CA PRO A 139 4.96 31.79 -3.27
C PRO A 139 4.64 31.47 -4.73
N ALA A 140 4.42 32.52 -5.54
CA ALA A 140 4.09 32.36 -6.94
C ALA A 140 5.30 31.84 -7.72
N GLU A 141 6.48 32.42 -7.48
CA GLU A 141 7.74 31.99 -8.12
C GLU A 141 8.06 30.52 -7.84
N ASN A 142 8.06 30.13 -6.57
CA ASN A 142 8.38 28.76 -6.18
C ASN A 142 7.38 27.75 -6.76
N LEU A 143 6.08 28.09 -6.80
CA LEU A 143 5.07 27.27 -7.47
C LEU A 143 5.33 27.16 -8.99
N ARG A 144 5.79 28.22 -9.67
CA ARG A 144 6.16 28.15 -11.09
C ARG A 144 7.33 27.18 -11.31
N HIS A 145 8.35 27.23 -10.46
CA HIS A 145 9.48 26.29 -10.49
C HIS A 145 9.03 24.84 -10.24
N GLU A 146 8.17 24.65 -9.24
CA GLU A 146 7.60 23.34 -8.88
C GLU A 146 6.80 22.73 -10.04
N LEU A 147 5.86 23.48 -10.62
CA LEU A 147 5.03 23.03 -11.74
C LEU A 147 5.86 22.69 -12.98
N ARG A 148 6.91 23.48 -13.27
CA ARG A 148 7.82 23.22 -14.39
C ARG A 148 8.56 21.91 -14.21
N ARG A 149 9.16 21.68 -13.04
CA ARG A 149 9.96 20.48 -12.74
C ARG A 149 9.15 19.19 -12.61
N ASN A 150 7.88 19.31 -12.20
CA ASN A 150 7.03 18.16 -11.88
C ASN A 150 5.86 18.00 -12.85
N ARG A 151 5.87 18.72 -13.98
CA ARG A 151 4.76 18.77 -14.95
C ARG A 151 4.23 17.39 -15.32
N GLU A 152 5.12 16.45 -15.63
CA GLU A 152 4.73 15.10 -16.04
C GLU A 152 4.09 14.30 -14.89
N ARG A 153 4.72 14.30 -13.70
CA ARG A 153 4.16 13.69 -12.49
C ARG A 153 2.79 14.25 -12.16
N TYR A 154 2.60 15.56 -12.29
CA TYR A 154 1.33 16.20 -11.95
C TYR A 154 0.24 15.87 -12.97
N ARG A 155 0.58 15.77 -14.27
CA ARG A 155 -0.34 15.22 -15.28
C ARG A 155 -0.76 13.79 -14.94
N PHE A 156 0.16 12.97 -14.44
CA PHE A 156 -0.13 11.62 -14.00
C PHE A 156 -1.00 11.56 -12.74
N LEU A 157 -0.71 12.37 -11.71
CA LEU A 157 -1.55 12.46 -10.52
C LEU A 157 -2.97 12.94 -10.87
N ARG A 158 -3.11 13.88 -11.81
CA ARG A 158 -4.42 14.29 -12.34
C ARG A 158 -5.16 13.16 -13.05
N TRP A 159 -4.46 12.37 -13.88
CA TRP A 159 -5.04 11.17 -14.48
C TRP A 159 -5.50 10.20 -13.39
N ALA A 160 -4.68 9.94 -12.36
CA ALA A 160 -5.02 9.03 -11.27
C ALA A 160 -6.28 9.50 -10.52
N ALA A 161 -6.39 10.80 -10.21
CA ALA A 161 -7.57 11.39 -9.58
C ALA A 161 -8.85 11.19 -10.41
N ALA A 162 -8.75 11.25 -11.74
CA ALA A 162 -9.90 11.09 -12.64
C ALA A 162 -10.24 9.61 -12.89
N ALA A 163 -9.22 8.75 -13.01
CA ALA A 163 -9.36 7.38 -13.46
C ALA A 163 -9.52 6.35 -12.33
N LEU A 164 -9.21 6.71 -11.08
CA LEU A 164 -9.25 5.81 -9.91
C LEU A 164 -10.29 6.31 -8.88
N PRO A 165 -11.46 5.67 -8.81
CA PRO A 165 -12.41 5.93 -7.74
C PRO A 165 -11.76 5.79 -6.36
N GLY A 166 -12.12 6.68 -5.42
CA GLY A 166 -11.58 6.68 -4.07
C GLY A 166 -10.22 7.37 -3.90
N VAL A 167 -9.53 7.74 -4.98
CA VAL A 167 -8.27 8.51 -4.93
C VAL A 167 -8.54 10.00 -5.09
N ARG A 168 -8.15 10.80 -4.08
CA ARG A 168 -8.21 12.26 -4.12
C ARG A 168 -6.80 12.83 -4.10
N ILE A 169 -6.50 13.72 -5.05
CA ILE A 169 -5.24 14.47 -5.09
C ILE A 169 -5.52 15.92 -4.69
N HIS A 170 -4.88 16.36 -3.61
CA HIS A 170 -4.89 17.74 -3.14
C HIS A 170 -3.77 18.51 -3.86
N PRO A 171 -4.10 19.49 -4.73
CA PRO A 171 -3.13 20.16 -5.59
C PRO A 171 -2.02 20.91 -4.84
N PRO A 172 -0.91 21.27 -5.53
CA PRO A 172 0.11 22.14 -4.96
C PRO A 172 -0.48 23.41 -4.33
N GLY A 173 -0.05 23.70 -3.11
CA GLY A 173 -0.47 24.87 -2.35
C GLY A 173 -1.66 24.66 -1.39
N THR A 174 -2.28 23.47 -1.36
CA THR A 174 -3.34 23.16 -0.38
C THR A 174 -2.85 23.02 1.06
N GLY A 175 -1.54 22.86 1.26
CA GLY A 175 -0.92 22.65 2.57
C GLY A 175 -0.19 21.32 2.70
N ILE A 176 0.43 21.10 3.86
CA ILE A 176 1.16 19.88 4.20
C ILE A 176 0.16 18.79 4.61
N MET A 177 0.38 17.55 4.17
CA MET A 177 -0.53 16.41 4.35
C MET A 177 -1.05 16.25 5.78
N HIS A 178 -0.19 16.42 6.79
CA HIS A 178 -0.55 16.23 8.20
C HIS A 178 -1.40 17.37 8.74
N THR A 179 -1.13 18.59 8.29
CA THR A 179 -1.92 19.78 8.62
C THR A 179 -3.29 19.69 7.96
N ILE A 180 -3.36 19.35 6.66
CA ILE A 180 -4.62 19.10 5.96
C ILE A 180 -5.40 17.97 6.65
N ASN A 181 -4.72 16.93 7.13
CA ASN A 181 -5.37 15.85 7.87
C ASN A 181 -6.04 16.38 9.15
N LEU A 182 -5.33 17.15 9.98
CA LEU A 182 -5.88 17.74 11.20
C LEU A 182 -7.01 18.74 10.95
N GLU A 183 -6.93 19.53 9.88
CA GLU A 183 -7.83 20.65 9.60
C GLU A 183 -9.04 20.28 8.73
N GLN A 184 -8.89 19.29 7.84
CA GLN A 184 -9.90 18.94 6.83
C GLN A 184 -10.36 17.48 6.90
N LEU A 185 -9.43 16.52 6.93
CA LEU A 185 -9.75 15.12 6.62
C LEU A 185 -10.13 14.28 7.84
N ALA A 186 -9.49 14.50 8.99
CA ALA A 186 -9.72 13.73 10.20
C ALA A 186 -11.11 14.03 10.77
N THR A 187 -11.82 12.97 11.15
CA THR A 187 -13.17 13.07 11.70
C THR A 187 -13.26 12.63 13.15
N VAL A 188 -12.22 11.99 13.70
CA VAL A 188 -12.16 11.35 15.05
C VAL A 188 -13.08 10.13 15.14
N THR A 189 -14.34 10.26 14.74
CA THR A 189 -15.26 9.16 14.50
C THR A 189 -15.83 9.33 13.09
N THR A 190 -16.09 8.25 12.37
CA THR A 190 -16.64 8.29 11.02
C THR A 190 -17.88 7.40 10.93
N THR A 191 -18.71 7.67 9.93
CA THR A 191 -19.92 6.91 9.64
C THR A 191 -19.68 6.01 8.43
N GLU A 192 -19.96 4.71 8.56
CA GLU A 192 -19.78 3.70 7.50
C GLU A 192 -21.08 2.92 7.28
N LEU A 193 -21.41 2.58 6.03
CA LEU A 193 -22.49 1.65 5.71
C LEU A 193 -21.91 0.23 5.65
N ARG A 194 -22.34 -0.66 6.53
CA ARG A 194 -21.91 -2.07 6.56
C ARG A 194 -23.12 -2.99 6.64
N GLU A 195 -23.23 -3.93 5.71
CA GLU A 195 -24.35 -4.89 5.63
C GLU A 195 -25.72 -4.20 5.67
N GLY A 196 -25.87 -3.08 4.95
CA GLY A 196 -27.11 -2.29 4.89
C GLY A 196 -27.45 -1.48 6.16
N ARG A 197 -26.55 -1.44 7.15
CA ARG A 197 -26.74 -0.73 8.41
C ARG A 197 -25.70 0.39 8.56
N THR A 198 -26.10 1.50 9.15
CA THR A 198 -25.19 2.61 9.45
C THR A 198 -24.40 2.32 10.72
N TRP A 199 -23.10 2.56 10.68
CA TRP A 199 -22.18 2.39 11.81
C TRP A 199 -21.46 3.68 12.12
N VAL A 200 -21.24 3.97 13.39
CA VAL A 200 -20.25 4.96 13.83
C VAL A 200 -19.04 4.19 14.35
N VAL A 201 -17.86 4.52 13.84
CA VAL A 201 -16.60 3.83 14.16
C VAL A 201 -15.48 4.83 14.43
N PRO A 202 -14.41 4.46 15.14
CA PRO A 202 -13.24 5.31 15.29
C PRO A 202 -12.57 5.58 13.94
N ASP A 203 -12.12 6.83 13.71
CA ASP A 203 -11.21 7.15 12.61
C ASP A 203 -9.83 6.57 12.94
N VAL A 204 -9.40 5.59 12.13
CA VAL A 204 -8.08 4.96 12.22
C VAL A 204 -7.47 4.89 10.83
N MET A 205 -6.18 5.20 10.73
CA MET A 205 -5.55 5.39 9.42
C MET A 205 -4.09 4.97 9.41
N ILE A 206 -3.58 4.74 8.20
CA ILE A 206 -2.15 4.62 7.94
C ILE A 206 -1.74 5.67 6.93
N GLY A 207 -0.48 6.07 6.96
CA GLY A 207 0.05 7.01 5.97
C GLY A 207 1.43 6.62 5.47
N THR A 208 1.78 7.07 4.26
CA THR A 208 3.11 6.81 3.68
C THR A 208 4.16 7.86 4.05
N ASP A 209 3.97 8.55 5.16
CA ASP A 209 4.95 9.42 5.80
C ASP A 209 5.12 9.05 7.27
N SER A 210 6.33 9.20 7.81
CA SER A 210 6.62 8.81 9.18
C SER A 210 5.87 9.65 10.22
N HIS A 211 5.54 10.91 9.93
CA HIS A 211 4.90 11.84 10.88
C HIS A 211 3.37 11.83 10.82
N THR A 212 2.77 10.85 10.13
CA THR A 212 1.33 10.54 10.26
C THR A 212 0.83 10.47 11.71
N PRO A 213 1.63 10.03 12.72
CA PRO A 213 1.26 10.12 14.13
C PRO A 213 0.84 11.51 14.63
N MET A 214 1.10 12.59 13.89
CA MET A 214 0.60 13.93 14.23
C MET A 214 -0.92 13.96 14.49
N VAL A 215 -1.71 13.17 13.74
CA VAL A 215 -3.17 13.10 13.92
C VAL A 215 -3.57 12.47 15.26
N ASN A 216 -2.66 11.74 15.92
CA ASN A 216 -2.91 11.12 17.21
C ASN A 216 -3.03 12.15 18.34
N GLY A 217 -2.63 13.41 18.11
CA GLY A 217 -2.86 14.53 19.04
C GLY A 217 -4.34 14.87 19.26
N ILE A 218 -5.22 14.42 18.35
CA ILE A 218 -6.68 14.56 18.43
C ILE A 218 -7.41 13.22 18.56
N GLY A 219 -6.70 12.16 19.00
CA GLY A 219 -7.29 10.85 19.29
C GLY A 219 -7.66 9.98 18.09
N VAL A 220 -7.19 10.32 16.88
CA VAL A 220 -7.23 9.43 15.70
C VAL A 220 -6.00 8.54 15.75
N LEU A 221 -6.15 7.22 15.73
CA LEU A 221 -4.98 6.33 15.72
C LEU A 221 -4.42 6.21 14.30
N GLY A 222 -3.20 6.72 14.08
CA GLY A 222 -2.48 6.51 12.85
C GLY A 222 -0.96 6.53 12.96
N TRP A 223 -0.31 5.89 11.98
CA TRP A 223 1.15 5.79 11.90
C TRP A 223 1.66 5.67 10.47
N GLY A 224 2.97 5.86 10.32
CA GLY A 224 3.68 5.73 9.07
C GLY A 224 3.93 4.27 8.66
N VAL A 225 3.65 3.94 7.40
CA VAL A 225 3.87 2.64 6.77
C VAL A 225 4.68 2.79 5.47
N GLY A 226 5.13 1.66 4.92
CA GLY A 226 5.73 1.61 3.58
C GLY A 226 4.69 1.76 2.47
N GLY A 227 5.13 2.17 1.27
CA GLY A 227 4.25 2.28 0.09
C GLY A 227 3.57 0.96 -0.31
N LEU A 228 4.22 -0.19 -0.13
CA LEU A 228 3.64 -1.51 -0.43
C LEU A 228 2.59 -1.94 0.61
N GLU A 229 2.84 -1.66 1.88
CA GLU A 229 1.89 -1.89 2.97
C GLU A 229 0.64 -1.01 2.80
N ALA A 230 0.82 0.26 2.41
CA ALA A 230 -0.28 1.13 2.02
C ALA A 230 -1.07 0.58 0.83
N GLN A 231 -0.40 0.07 -0.21
CA GLN A 231 -1.08 -0.58 -1.35
C GLN A 231 -1.87 -1.82 -0.92
N MET A 232 -1.34 -2.66 -0.02
CA MET A 232 -2.11 -3.77 0.53
C MET A 232 -3.43 -3.28 1.15
N ALA A 233 -3.35 -2.28 2.02
CA ALA A 233 -4.52 -1.70 2.66
C ALA A 233 -5.50 -1.08 1.64
N MET A 234 -4.99 -0.38 0.61
CA MET A 234 -5.82 0.18 -0.47
C MET A 234 -6.69 -0.88 -1.15
N PHE A 235 -6.24 -2.14 -1.23
CA PHE A 235 -6.98 -3.25 -1.83
C PHE A 235 -7.63 -4.20 -0.80
N GLY A 236 -7.88 -3.70 0.42
CA GLY A 236 -8.68 -4.39 1.43
C GLY A 236 -7.96 -5.52 2.17
N LEU A 237 -6.64 -5.64 1.99
CA LEU A 237 -5.83 -6.53 2.83
C LEU A 237 -5.56 -5.86 4.18
N PRO A 238 -5.66 -6.60 5.30
CA PRO A 238 -5.30 -6.05 6.59
C PRO A 238 -3.79 -5.81 6.67
N THR A 239 -3.41 -4.85 7.50
CA THR A 239 -2.02 -4.60 7.88
C THR A 239 -1.65 -5.53 9.04
N PRO A 240 -0.65 -6.41 8.89
CA PRO A 240 -0.20 -7.25 9.99
C PRO A 240 0.47 -6.39 11.07
N LEU A 241 0.01 -6.52 12.31
CA LEU A 241 0.49 -5.74 13.44
C LEU A 241 0.73 -6.66 14.63
N ARG A 242 2.00 -6.81 15.05
CA ARG A 242 2.28 -7.32 16.39
C ARG A 242 1.61 -6.42 17.43
N ILE A 243 0.89 -7.02 18.37
CA ILE A 243 0.27 -6.28 19.48
C ILE A 243 1.38 -5.45 20.15
N PRO A 244 1.30 -4.12 20.08
CA PRO A 244 2.42 -3.29 20.48
C PRO A 244 2.59 -3.30 21.99
N GLU A 245 3.84 -3.22 22.43
CA GLU A 245 4.14 -2.73 23.77
C GLU A 245 3.78 -1.24 23.83
N VAL A 246 3.25 -0.79 24.97
CA VAL A 246 2.72 0.57 25.15
C VAL A 246 3.41 1.24 26.32
N ILE A 247 4.10 2.34 26.04
CA ILE A 247 4.80 3.16 27.00
C ILE A 247 3.88 4.30 27.44
N GLY A 248 3.59 4.35 28.74
CA GLY A 248 2.80 5.42 29.34
C GLY A 248 3.65 6.62 29.67
N VAL A 249 3.34 7.79 29.10
CA VAL A 249 3.96 9.06 29.48
C VAL A 249 2.96 9.84 30.33
N ARG A 250 3.18 9.86 31.64
CA ARG A 250 2.34 10.64 32.54
C ARG A 250 2.76 12.09 32.52
N LEU A 251 1.83 12.97 32.17
CA LEU A 251 2.02 14.42 32.24
C LEU A 251 1.34 14.96 33.50
N THR A 252 2.08 15.79 34.24
CA THR A 252 1.60 16.50 35.43
C THR A 252 1.93 17.99 35.32
N GLY A 253 1.30 18.84 36.15
CA GLY A 253 1.52 20.28 36.10
C GLY A 253 0.98 20.94 34.82
N ALA A 254 1.50 22.11 34.49
CA ALA A 254 1.20 22.87 33.27
C ALA A 254 2.48 23.55 32.77
N LEU A 255 2.57 23.80 31.46
CA LEU A 255 3.73 24.46 30.87
C LEU A 255 3.89 25.90 31.39
N PRO A 256 5.11 26.32 31.80
CA PRO A 256 5.37 27.67 32.29
C PRO A 256 5.15 28.77 31.25
N ALA A 257 5.07 30.01 31.73
CA ALA A 257 5.07 31.19 30.87
C ALA A 257 6.33 31.23 29.99
N GLY A 258 6.16 31.57 28.71
CA GLY A 258 7.26 31.66 27.74
C GLY A 258 7.70 30.32 27.14
N VAL A 259 7.22 29.18 27.65
CA VAL A 259 7.52 27.84 27.13
C VAL A 259 6.43 27.40 26.15
N LEU A 260 6.84 26.82 25.03
CA LEU A 260 5.98 26.48 23.89
C LEU A 260 5.94 24.96 23.63
N ALA A 261 4.99 24.53 22.79
CA ALA A 261 4.80 23.12 22.43
C ALA A 261 6.08 22.44 21.92
N THR A 262 6.89 23.18 21.15
CA THR A 262 8.16 22.69 20.60
C THR A 262 9.10 22.25 21.71
N ASP A 263 9.17 23.00 22.81
CA ASP A 263 10.06 22.69 23.93
C ASP A 263 9.65 21.38 24.61
N LEU A 264 8.34 21.18 24.81
CA LEU A 264 7.81 19.92 25.33
C LEU A 264 8.12 18.75 24.40
N ALA A 265 7.93 18.93 23.09
CA ALA A 265 8.21 17.89 22.11
C ALA A 265 9.69 17.48 22.09
N LEU A 266 10.61 18.44 22.24
CA LEU A 266 12.04 18.16 22.36
C LEU A 266 12.39 17.43 23.68
N VAL A 267 11.77 17.81 24.81
CA VAL A 267 11.93 17.11 26.10
C VAL A 267 11.43 15.68 26.01
N VAL A 268 10.22 15.47 25.50
CA VAL A 268 9.65 14.13 25.27
C VAL A 268 10.58 13.30 24.36
N THR A 269 11.09 13.92 23.30
CA THR A 269 12.03 13.28 22.36
C THR A 269 13.27 12.75 23.07
N GLN A 270 13.92 13.61 23.86
CA GLN A 270 15.11 13.24 24.63
C GLN A 270 14.82 12.13 25.66
N ARG A 271 13.73 12.25 26.42
CA ARG A 271 13.39 11.32 27.51
C ARG A 271 13.05 9.93 26.99
N LEU A 272 12.28 9.84 25.90
CA LEU A 272 11.91 8.56 25.31
C LEU A 272 13.08 7.90 24.57
N ARG A 273 13.95 8.69 23.92
CA ARG A 273 15.20 8.14 23.34
C ARG A 273 16.13 7.56 24.39
N ALA A 274 16.21 8.17 25.56
CA ALA A 274 17.06 7.68 26.65
C ALA A 274 16.67 6.27 27.15
N ILE A 275 15.40 5.87 26.98
CA ILE A 275 14.91 4.54 27.40
C ILE A 275 14.71 3.55 26.24
N GLY A 276 14.95 3.99 24.99
CA GLY A 276 14.85 3.17 23.78
C GLY A 276 13.46 2.58 23.53
N VAL A 277 12.59 3.34 22.86
CA VAL A 277 11.19 2.93 22.56
C VAL A 277 10.97 2.47 21.11
N SER A 278 12.00 1.89 20.48
CA SER A 278 11.96 1.55 19.06
C SER A 278 10.88 0.51 18.73
N GLY A 279 9.93 0.88 17.88
CA GLY A 279 8.84 -0.01 17.46
C GLY A 279 7.69 -0.13 18.46
N GLU A 280 7.80 0.48 19.64
CA GLU A 280 6.76 0.54 20.66
C GLU A 280 5.74 1.65 20.36
N PHE A 281 4.60 1.59 21.03
CA PHE A 281 3.60 2.65 21.01
C PHE A 281 3.75 3.52 22.26
N VAL A 282 3.46 4.81 22.15
CA VAL A 282 3.43 5.73 23.29
C VAL A 282 2.02 6.25 23.47
N GLU A 283 1.52 6.25 24.71
CA GLU A 283 0.25 6.88 25.09
C GLU A 283 0.50 7.89 26.21
N PHE A 284 -0.01 9.12 26.02
CA PHE A 284 0.09 10.19 26.99
C PHE A 284 -1.15 10.18 27.90
N PHE A 285 -0.93 10.27 29.21
CA PHE A 285 -2.00 10.22 30.21
C PHE A 285 -1.73 11.13 31.42
N GLY A 286 -2.70 11.22 32.33
CA GLY A 286 -2.60 12.01 33.55
C GLY A 286 -3.11 13.46 33.41
N PRO A 287 -3.19 14.20 34.53
CA PRO A 287 -3.89 15.48 34.58
C PRO A 287 -3.26 16.58 33.72
N GLY A 288 -1.94 16.52 33.47
CA GLY A 288 -1.24 17.49 32.63
C GLY A 288 -1.71 17.48 31.18
N VAL A 289 -2.23 16.35 30.68
CA VAL A 289 -2.76 16.25 29.30
C VAL A 289 -3.90 17.25 29.06
N ALA A 290 -4.80 17.42 30.03
CA ALA A 290 -5.95 18.34 29.93
C ALA A 290 -5.54 19.82 29.85
N THR A 291 -4.30 20.15 30.23
CA THR A 291 -3.74 21.51 30.17
C THR A 291 -3.22 21.87 28.78
N LEU A 292 -2.99 20.88 27.92
CA LEU A 292 -2.46 21.06 26.56
C LEU A 292 -3.61 21.16 25.55
N SER A 293 -3.53 22.15 24.67
CA SER A 293 -4.38 22.26 23.47
C SER A 293 -4.13 21.11 22.49
N ALA A 294 -5.07 20.86 21.57
CA ALA A 294 -4.89 19.89 20.50
C ALA A 294 -3.66 20.20 19.61
N GLY A 295 -3.38 21.49 19.36
CA GLY A 295 -2.19 21.92 18.63
C GLY A 295 -0.89 21.51 19.34
N GLU A 296 -0.79 21.81 20.64
CA GLU A 296 0.35 21.40 21.46
C GLU A 296 0.56 19.88 21.47
N ARG A 297 -0.53 19.11 21.60
CA ARG A 297 -0.49 17.64 21.52
C ARG A 297 -0.04 17.15 20.16
N ALA A 298 -0.52 17.75 19.08
CA ALA A 298 -0.13 17.40 17.72
C ALA A 298 1.36 17.65 17.46
N VAL A 299 1.95 18.71 18.03
CA VAL A 299 3.41 18.96 17.96
C VAL A 299 4.18 17.81 18.61
N VAL A 300 3.76 17.35 19.80
CA VAL A 300 4.38 16.23 20.52
C VAL A 300 4.17 14.89 19.79
N ALA A 301 2.97 14.63 19.30
CA ALA A 301 2.61 13.42 18.57
C ALA A 301 3.35 13.31 17.23
N ASN A 302 3.58 14.45 16.55
CA ASN A 302 4.32 14.51 15.29
C ASN A 302 5.74 13.94 15.43
N MET A 303 6.42 14.20 16.55
CA MET A 303 7.79 13.77 16.81
C MET A 303 7.94 12.27 17.15
N ALA A 304 6.89 11.45 17.01
CA ALA A 304 6.97 10.02 17.30
C ALA A 304 8.12 9.26 16.63
N PRO A 305 8.38 9.46 15.32
CA PRO A 305 9.56 8.85 14.68
C PRO A 305 10.88 9.32 15.30
N GLU A 306 10.94 10.57 15.75
CA GLU A 306 12.13 11.18 16.33
C GLU A 306 12.42 10.65 17.73
N TYR A 307 11.42 10.26 18.54
CA TYR A 307 11.67 9.46 19.76
C TYR A 307 11.77 7.95 19.53
N GLY A 308 11.41 7.46 18.34
CA GLY A 308 11.54 6.07 17.93
C GLY A 308 10.27 5.23 18.09
N ALA A 309 9.18 5.83 18.58
CA ALA A 309 7.91 5.14 18.69
C ALA A 309 7.20 5.06 17.34
N THR A 310 6.34 4.07 17.19
CA THR A 310 5.43 3.97 16.04
C THR A 310 4.33 5.04 16.11
N THR A 311 3.89 5.38 17.32
CA THR A 311 2.83 6.36 17.60
C THR A 311 3.13 7.16 18.87
N GLY A 312 2.58 8.37 18.97
CA GLY A 312 2.43 9.10 20.23
C GLY A 312 0.97 9.56 20.40
N PHE A 313 0.20 8.85 21.21
CA PHE A 313 -1.26 8.93 21.22
C PHE A 313 -1.82 9.74 22.40
N PHE A 314 -2.73 10.67 22.10
CA PHE A 314 -3.52 11.42 23.08
C PHE A 314 -5.00 11.02 22.94
N PRO A 315 -5.61 10.42 23.98
CA PRO A 315 -7.03 10.06 23.94
C PRO A 315 -7.97 11.27 23.76
N VAL A 316 -9.17 11.02 23.22
CA VAL A 316 -10.15 12.07 22.90
C VAL A 316 -10.74 12.69 24.17
N ASP A 317 -10.72 14.02 24.26
CA ASP A 317 -11.26 14.83 25.35
C ASP A 317 -11.87 16.15 24.86
N GLU A 318 -12.23 17.07 25.76
CA GLU A 318 -12.83 18.35 25.36
C GLU A 318 -11.88 19.23 24.52
N ARG A 319 -10.55 19.17 24.71
CA ARG A 319 -9.58 19.89 23.86
C ARG A 319 -9.61 19.41 22.42
N THR A 320 -9.91 18.12 22.21
CA THR A 320 -10.16 17.56 20.87
C THR A 320 -11.43 18.17 20.27
N LEU A 321 -12.51 18.28 21.03
CA LEU A 321 -13.77 18.85 20.56
C LEU A 321 -13.68 20.36 20.29
N GLU A 322 -12.92 21.09 21.10
CA GLU A 322 -12.56 22.50 20.88
C GLU A 322 -11.82 22.67 19.54
N HIS A 323 -10.86 21.80 19.23
CA HIS A 323 -10.15 21.81 17.94
C HIS A 323 -11.09 21.61 16.76
N LEU A 324 -11.97 20.61 16.83
CA LEU A 324 -12.96 20.36 15.78
C LEU A 324 -13.86 21.59 15.56
N ARG A 325 -14.26 22.27 16.63
CA ARG A 325 -15.03 23.52 16.55
C ARG A 325 -14.22 24.66 15.92
N ALA A 326 -12.98 24.88 16.38
CA ALA A 326 -12.10 25.94 15.91
C ALA A 326 -11.76 25.84 14.42
N THR A 327 -11.85 24.62 13.86
CA THR A 327 -11.60 24.30 12.45
C THR A 327 -12.88 24.13 11.62
N GLY A 328 -14.03 24.51 12.20
CA GLY A 328 -15.30 24.62 11.47
C GLY A 328 -16.03 23.30 11.21
N ARG A 329 -15.77 22.24 11.99
CA ARG A 329 -16.55 21.01 11.93
C ARG A 329 -17.97 21.25 12.47
N ALA A 330 -18.95 20.57 11.88
CA ALA A 330 -20.36 20.76 12.22
C ALA A 330 -20.63 20.37 13.67
N GLN A 331 -21.50 21.13 14.35
CA GLN A 331 -21.83 20.88 15.76
C GLN A 331 -22.44 19.48 15.99
N ASP A 332 -23.26 19.00 15.07
CA ASP A 332 -23.86 17.66 15.13
C ASP A 332 -22.78 16.56 15.07
N HIS A 333 -21.74 16.75 14.24
CA HIS A 333 -20.60 15.84 14.17
C HIS A 333 -19.80 15.83 15.48
N ILE A 334 -19.55 17.01 16.05
CA ILE A 334 -18.84 17.14 17.34
C ILE A 334 -19.58 16.40 18.45
N GLU A 335 -20.92 16.52 18.48
CA GLU A 335 -21.75 15.81 19.44
C GLU A 335 -21.78 14.29 19.18
N GLN A 336 -21.79 13.85 17.92
CA GLN A 336 -21.65 12.44 17.57
C GLN A 336 -20.31 11.88 18.05
N VAL A 337 -19.20 12.61 17.85
CA VAL A 337 -17.87 12.22 18.36
C VAL A 337 -17.93 12.04 19.87
N ARG A 338 -18.43 13.04 20.61
CA ARG A 338 -18.57 12.99 22.08
C ARG A 338 -19.34 11.75 22.51
N ARG A 339 -20.55 11.53 21.99
CA ARG A 339 -21.39 10.39 22.36
C ARG A 339 -20.71 9.05 22.07
N HIS A 340 -20.14 8.91 20.88
CA HIS A 340 -19.50 7.66 20.46
C HIS A 340 -18.29 7.32 21.33
N VAL A 341 -17.37 8.25 21.57
CA VAL A 341 -16.15 7.93 22.36
C VAL A 341 -16.48 7.57 23.80
N HIS A 342 -17.50 8.19 24.41
CA HIS A 342 -17.97 7.82 25.74
C HIS A 342 -18.65 6.44 25.73
N ALA A 343 -19.58 6.21 24.81
CA ALA A 343 -20.33 4.95 24.73
C ALA A 343 -19.41 3.75 24.40
N ALA A 344 -18.42 3.94 23.53
CA ALA A 344 -17.46 2.91 23.13
C ALA A 344 -16.31 2.70 24.14
N GLY A 345 -16.23 3.46 25.23
CA GLY A 345 -15.17 3.33 26.24
C GLY A 345 -13.78 3.86 25.80
N LEU A 346 -13.77 4.84 24.90
CA LEU A 346 -12.58 5.42 24.25
C LEU A 346 -12.26 6.86 24.71
N ALA A 347 -13.13 7.47 25.51
CA ALA A 347 -12.92 8.82 26.04
C ALA A 347 -11.76 8.87 27.04
N PHE A 348 -11.03 9.99 27.05
CA PHE A 348 -9.97 10.26 28.00
C PHE A 348 -10.52 10.42 29.42
N ASP A 349 -9.85 9.79 30.39
CA ASP A 349 -10.05 10.04 31.82
C ASP A 349 -8.71 10.46 32.44
N PRO A 350 -8.58 11.70 32.94
CA PRO A 350 -7.33 12.19 33.53
C PRO A 350 -6.94 11.48 34.83
N ALA A 351 -7.89 10.79 35.49
CA ALA A 351 -7.65 10.02 36.70
C ALA A 351 -7.34 8.54 36.41
N ALA A 352 -7.54 8.07 35.17
CA ALA A 352 -7.28 6.67 34.83
C ALA A 352 -5.79 6.34 34.91
N GLU A 353 -5.48 5.20 35.50
CA GLU A 353 -4.14 4.60 35.51
C GLU A 353 -4.17 3.23 34.82
N PRO A 354 -4.26 3.18 33.48
CA PRO A 354 -4.18 1.92 32.76
C PRO A 354 -2.78 1.30 32.93
N ARG A 355 -2.68 -0.02 32.71
CA ARG A 355 -1.40 -0.72 32.72
C ARG A 355 -0.63 -0.37 31.46
N PHE A 356 0.65 -0.06 31.63
CA PHE A 356 1.61 0.14 30.55
C PHE A 356 2.75 -0.87 30.66
N THR A 357 3.44 -1.12 29.56
CA THR A 357 4.67 -1.93 29.55
C THR A 357 5.74 -1.26 30.40
N ARG A 358 5.92 0.04 30.19
CA ARG A 358 6.80 0.92 30.99
C ARG A 358 6.13 2.27 31.15
N ARG A 359 6.50 3.02 32.18
CA ARG A 359 5.98 4.35 32.46
C ARG A 359 7.12 5.33 32.70
N ILE A 360 6.99 6.54 32.16
CA ILE A 360 7.77 7.72 32.56
C ILE A 360 6.86 8.84 33.02
N GLU A 361 7.40 9.75 33.81
CA GLU A 361 6.69 10.95 34.26
C GLU A 361 7.45 12.21 33.81
N ILE A 362 6.69 13.18 33.32
CA ILE A 362 7.16 14.51 32.91
C ILE A 362 6.27 15.54 33.60
N ASP A 363 6.89 16.30 34.50
CA ASP A 363 6.30 17.50 35.08
C ASP A 363 6.43 18.66 34.08
N LEU A 364 5.31 19.11 33.56
CA LEU A 364 5.26 20.19 32.57
C LEU A 364 5.84 21.50 33.12
N ALA A 365 5.78 21.72 34.44
CA ALA A 365 6.31 22.94 35.07
C ALA A 365 7.86 23.01 35.02
N GLN A 366 8.54 21.90 34.75
CA GLN A 366 10.00 21.83 34.65
C GLN A 366 10.51 21.98 33.20
N VAL A 367 9.60 22.04 32.22
CA VAL A 367 9.99 22.30 30.83
C VAL A 367 10.42 23.77 30.71
N ALA A 368 11.54 24.01 30.03
CA ALA A 368 12.12 25.33 29.77
C ALA A 368 12.24 25.56 28.25
N MET A 369 12.76 26.73 27.84
CA MET A 369 13.10 26.96 26.43
C MET A 369 14.32 26.15 26.01
N HIS A 370 14.20 25.38 24.93
CA HIS A 370 15.25 24.47 24.47
C HIS A 370 15.57 24.63 22.98
N ILE A 371 16.75 24.13 22.62
CA ILE A 371 17.12 23.77 21.25
C ILE A 371 17.52 22.29 21.23
N ALA A 372 17.50 21.67 20.05
CA ALA A 372 18.09 20.35 19.86
C ALA A 372 19.09 20.34 18.71
N GLY A 373 20.29 19.82 18.94
CA GLY A 373 21.34 19.73 17.92
C GLY A 373 22.78 19.79 18.47
N PRO A 374 23.78 20.02 17.60
CA PRO A 374 23.66 20.47 16.22
C PRO A 374 23.45 19.36 15.18
N THR A 375 23.36 18.08 15.58
CA THR A 375 23.39 16.97 14.61
C THR A 375 22.26 15.97 14.74
N ARG A 376 21.48 15.98 15.83
CA ARG A 376 20.38 15.03 16.05
C ARG A 376 19.21 15.65 16.82
N PRO A 377 17.97 15.18 16.61
CA PRO A 377 16.78 15.73 17.29
C PRO A 377 16.73 15.49 18.79
N GLN A 378 17.38 14.43 19.28
CA GLN A 378 17.41 14.07 20.70
C GLN A 378 18.51 14.78 21.51
N ASP A 379 19.37 15.57 20.85
CA ASP A 379 20.44 16.32 21.49
C ASP A 379 19.89 17.60 22.14
N LEU A 380 18.98 17.44 23.10
CA LEU A 380 18.33 18.53 23.84
C LEU A 380 19.35 19.33 24.64
N ARG A 381 19.32 20.65 24.50
CA ARG A 381 20.19 21.61 25.18
C ARG A 381 19.44 22.88 25.52
N SER A 382 19.97 23.67 26.46
CA SER A 382 19.48 25.03 26.61
C SER A 382 19.83 25.83 25.35
N PHE A 383 18.97 26.76 24.96
CA PHE A 383 19.29 27.69 23.87
C PHE A 383 20.56 28.52 24.15
N ARG A 384 20.95 28.66 25.43
CA ARG A 384 22.17 29.32 25.89
C ARG A 384 23.45 28.55 25.54
N ASP A 385 23.34 27.24 25.32
CA ASP A 385 24.50 26.37 25.12
C ASP A 385 25.01 26.36 23.68
N ALA A 386 24.34 27.05 22.74
CA ALA A 386 24.67 27.04 21.31
C ALA A 386 26.16 27.36 21.06
N ARG A 387 26.68 28.41 21.72
CA ARG A 387 28.10 28.79 21.69
C ARG A 387 29.02 27.63 22.07
N ALA A 388 28.76 27.00 23.20
CA ALA A 388 29.62 25.93 23.72
C ALA A 388 29.59 24.69 22.81
N LEU A 389 28.42 24.36 22.26
CA LEU A 389 28.24 23.22 21.36
C LEU A 389 28.97 23.38 20.02
N LEU A 390 29.00 24.61 19.50
CA LEU A 390 29.69 24.95 18.25
C LEU A 390 31.19 25.12 18.48
N ALA A 391 31.60 25.74 19.60
CA ALA A 391 33.02 25.81 19.98
C ALA A 391 33.65 24.40 20.13
N ALA A 392 32.89 23.41 20.60
CA ALA A 392 33.33 22.03 20.70
C ALA A 392 33.59 21.33 19.34
N ARG A 393 33.31 22.00 18.20
CA ARG A 393 33.64 21.49 16.86
C ARG A 393 35.07 21.81 16.41
N ASP A 394 35.81 22.62 17.18
CA ASP A 394 37.19 23.07 16.91
C ASP A 394 37.39 23.60 15.48
N PHE A 395 36.34 24.21 14.91
CA PHE A 395 36.46 24.89 13.63
C PHE A 395 37.28 26.18 13.80
N ARG A 396 38.31 26.33 12.96
CA ARG A 396 39.20 27.50 12.93
C ARG A 396 39.12 28.12 11.53
N PRO A 397 38.59 29.34 11.41
CA PRO A 397 38.56 30.05 10.13
C PRO A 397 39.95 30.15 9.51
N SER A 398 40.03 29.89 8.20
CA SER A 398 41.27 30.07 7.42
C SER A 398 41.71 31.54 7.35
N ALA A 399 40.76 32.47 7.43
CA ALA A 399 40.96 33.91 7.48
C ALA A 399 39.82 34.59 8.26
N ALA A 400 40.09 35.81 8.76
CA ALA A 400 39.04 36.65 9.35
C ALA A 400 38.13 37.21 8.24
N GLY A 401 36.85 36.83 8.28
CA GLY A 401 35.83 37.29 7.32
C GLY A 401 34.88 38.34 7.91
N THR A 402 33.94 38.82 7.08
CA THR A 402 32.87 39.75 7.49
C THR A 402 31.68 39.06 8.16
N MET A 403 31.65 37.72 8.13
CA MET A 403 30.64 36.89 8.79
C MET A 403 31.20 36.29 10.09
N PRO A 404 30.35 35.98 11.07
CA PRO A 404 30.76 35.23 12.25
C PRO A 404 31.28 33.84 11.85
N ARG A 405 32.00 33.19 12.77
CA ARG A 405 32.60 31.87 12.53
C ARG A 405 31.56 30.80 12.18
N HIS A 406 30.40 30.81 12.83
CA HIS A 406 29.28 29.93 12.53
C HIS A 406 28.04 30.76 12.15
N PRO A 407 27.98 31.31 10.93
CA PRO A 407 26.85 32.13 10.51
C PRO A 407 25.59 31.26 10.39
N VAL A 408 24.45 31.85 10.75
CA VAL A 408 23.16 31.25 10.42
C VAL A 408 22.96 31.37 8.91
N ALA A 409 23.10 30.26 8.18
CA ALA A 409 22.95 30.25 6.72
C ALA A 409 21.49 30.09 6.29
N ILE A 410 20.70 29.32 7.05
CA ILE A 410 19.27 29.09 6.81
C ILE A 410 18.54 29.33 8.12
N ALA A 411 17.47 30.12 8.08
CA ALA A 411 16.52 30.28 9.17
C ALA A 411 15.09 30.02 8.68
N ALA A 412 14.53 28.86 8.99
CA ALA A 412 13.27 28.41 8.40
C ALA A 412 12.17 28.15 9.43
N ILE A 413 11.08 28.93 9.36
CA ILE A 413 9.81 28.56 9.98
C ILE A 413 9.10 27.63 9.00
N THR A 414 9.14 26.34 9.28
CA THR A 414 8.72 25.26 8.38
C THR A 414 8.17 24.09 9.18
N SER A 415 7.80 23.02 8.48
CA SER A 415 7.23 21.77 9.00
C SER A 415 5.83 21.87 9.56
N CYS A 416 5.01 20.88 9.20
CA CYS A 416 3.75 20.59 9.88
C CYS A 416 3.90 20.54 11.41
N THR A 417 5.04 20.10 11.96
CA THR A 417 5.29 20.00 13.40
C THR A 417 4.88 21.25 14.16
N ASN A 418 5.31 22.43 13.70
CA ASN A 418 5.10 23.69 14.42
C ASN A 418 4.13 24.63 13.68
N THR A 419 4.05 24.55 12.35
CA THR A 419 3.20 25.49 11.58
C THR A 419 1.72 25.10 11.55
N SER A 420 1.35 23.95 12.12
CA SER A 420 -0.06 23.54 12.25
C SER A 420 -0.70 24.04 13.54
N ASP A 421 0.10 24.52 14.49
CA ASP A 421 -0.41 25.22 15.68
C ASP A 421 -0.34 26.73 15.40
N PRO A 422 -1.50 27.40 15.19
CA PRO A 422 -1.52 28.83 14.92
C PRO A 422 -0.86 29.66 16.02
N ALA A 423 -0.89 29.21 17.28
CA ALA A 423 -0.29 29.95 18.40
C ALA A 423 1.23 30.13 18.23
N LEU A 424 1.93 29.15 17.65
CA LEU A 424 3.37 29.23 17.41
C LEU A 424 3.72 30.22 16.30
N LEU A 425 2.88 30.33 15.27
CA LEU A 425 3.05 31.32 14.20
C LEU A 425 2.72 32.73 14.68
N ILE A 426 1.69 32.89 15.51
CA ILE A 426 1.38 34.15 16.20
C ILE A 426 2.56 34.57 17.11
N ALA A 427 3.15 33.65 17.87
CA ALA A 427 4.32 33.94 18.71
C ALA A 427 5.53 34.43 17.90
N ALA A 428 5.83 33.79 16.77
CA ALA A 428 6.87 34.25 15.85
C ALA A 428 6.56 35.64 15.27
N GLY A 429 5.30 35.89 14.90
CA GLY A 429 4.86 37.19 14.41
C GLY A 429 5.00 38.31 15.44
N LEU A 430 4.65 38.05 16.71
CA LEU A 430 4.78 39.03 17.78
C LEU A 430 6.24 39.38 18.08
N LEU A 431 7.13 38.38 18.03
CA LEU A 431 8.57 38.62 18.13
C LEU A 431 9.06 39.49 16.96
N ALA A 432 8.65 39.16 15.74
CA ALA A 432 8.97 39.93 14.54
C ALA A 432 8.46 41.38 14.60
N ARG A 433 7.23 41.59 15.11
CA ARG A 433 6.66 42.93 15.34
C ARG A 433 7.56 43.77 16.24
N ARG A 434 7.98 43.22 17.38
CA ARG A 434 8.81 43.93 18.35
C ARG A 434 10.22 44.21 17.83
N ALA A 435 10.75 43.31 17.00
CA ALA A 435 12.01 43.50 16.28
C ALA A 435 11.88 44.64 15.26
N ARG A 436 10.82 44.63 14.44
CA ARG A 436 10.51 45.68 13.45
C ARG A 436 10.34 47.05 14.11
N GLN A 437 9.58 47.13 15.21
CA GLN A 437 9.37 48.37 15.97
C GLN A 437 10.67 48.98 16.51
N ARG A 438 11.69 48.16 16.74
CA ARG A 438 13.04 48.57 17.17
C ARG A 438 14.03 48.71 16.02
N GLY A 439 13.58 48.61 14.78
CA GLY A 439 14.43 48.77 13.59
C GLY A 439 15.43 47.64 13.36
N LEU A 440 15.24 46.47 13.99
CA LEU A 440 16.12 45.31 13.81
C LEU A 440 15.96 44.71 12.42
N LYS A 441 17.05 44.17 11.87
CA LYS A 441 17.09 43.56 10.52
C LYS A 441 17.93 42.30 10.50
N VAL A 442 17.42 41.30 9.79
CA VAL A 442 18.15 40.06 9.50
C VAL A 442 19.34 40.36 8.56
N PRO A 443 20.55 39.84 8.84
CA PRO A 443 21.69 40.00 7.95
C PRO A 443 21.49 39.35 6.58
N ALA A 444 22.03 39.95 5.52
CA ALA A 444 21.79 39.56 4.13
C ALA A 444 22.30 38.14 3.75
N TRP A 445 23.16 37.54 4.56
CA TRP A 445 23.65 36.17 4.35
C TRP A 445 22.70 35.09 4.89
N VAL A 446 21.69 35.47 5.68
CA VAL A 446 20.73 34.52 6.25
C VAL A 446 19.60 34.27 5.26
N LYS A 447 19.43 33.02 4.83
CA LYS A 447 18.28 32.61 4.01
C LYS A 447 17.06 32.35 4.90
N THR A 448 16.17 33.33 5.00
CA THR A 448 14.91 33.24 5.76
C THR A 448 13.77 32.66 4.93
N SER A 449 12.88 31.87 5.55
CA SER A 449 11.68 31.37 4.87
C SER A 449 10.56 31.04 5.85
N LEU A 450 9.31 31.39 5.51
CA LEU A 450 8.09 30.91 6.16
C LEU A 450 7.32 29.99 5.22
N SER A 451 7.19 28.70 5.56
CA SER A 451 6.41 27.73 4.79
C SER A 451 5.30 27.16 5.68
N PRO A 452 4.12 27.80 5.74
CA PRO A 452 3.03 27.36 6.59
C PRO A 452 2.46 26.02 6.13
N GLY A 453 1.98 25.23 7.10
CA GLY A 453 1.34 23.94 6.84
C GLY A 453 -0.04 24.06 6.20
N SER A 454 -0.66 25.24 6.27
CA SER A 454 -2.01 25.50 5.77
C SER A 454 -2.10 26.89 5.11
N PRO A 455 -2.85 27.03 4.00
CA PRO A 455 -3.16 28.35 3.43
C PRO A 455 -3.97 29.25 4.38
N ALA A 456 -4.71 28.67 5.33
CA ALA A 456 -5.42 29.44 6.36
C ALA A 456 -4.48 30.28 7.23
N ALA A 457 -3.20 29.89 7.33
CA ALA A 457 -2.20 30.65 8.09
C ALA A 457 -1.97 32.06 7.57
N ALA A 458 -2.01 32.26 6.25
CA ALA A 458 -1.91 33.59 5.68
C ALA A 458 -3.08 34.48 6.14
N ALA A 459 -4.29 33.91 6.20
CA ALA A 459 -5.50 34.66 6.57
C ALA A 459 -5.49 35.07 8.06
N TYR A 460 -5.19 34.15 8.99
CA TYR A 460 -5.16 34.51 10.40
C TYR A 460 -3.97 35.40 10.78
N LEU A 461 -2.81 35.26 10.12
CA LEU A 461 -1.66 36.15 10.34
C LEU A 461 -1.94 37.56 9.83
N ALA A 462 -2.60 37.68 8.67
CA ALA A 462 -3.03 38.98 8.14
C ALA A 462 -4.05 39.65 9.05
N ARG A 463 -5.07 38.91 9.52
CA ARG A 463 -6.10 39.44 10.43
C ARG A 463 -5.56 39.80 11.81
N ALA A 464 -4.56 39.08 12.32
CA ALA A 464 -3.82 39.45 13.53
C ALA A 464 -2.85 40.63 13.33
N GLY A 465 -2.66 41.09 12.09
CA GLY A 465 -1.75 42.18 11.74
C GLY A 465 -0.27 41.82 11.91
N LEU A 466 0.10 40.55 11.68
CA LEU A 466 1.46 40.03 11.91
C LEU A 466 2.18 39.61 10.63
N LEU A 467 1.47 39.52 9.49
CA LEU A 467 2.06 39.09 8.22
C LEU A 467 3.15 40.06 7.73
N ASP A 468 2.87 41.37 7.74
CA ASP A 468 3.85 42.40 7.36
C ASP A 468 5.02 42.48 8.35
N ASP A 469 4.77 42.16 9.63
CA ASP A 469 5.81 42.14 10.66
C ASP A 469 6.80 41.00 10.40
N LEU A 470 6.31 39.80 10.05
CA LEU A 470 7.14 38.67 9.64
C LEU A 470 7.92 38.98 8.35
N ALA A 471 7.26 39.55 7.34
CA ALA A 471 7.90 39.94 6.08
C ALA A 471 9.00 40.99 6.29
N ALA A 472 8.80 41.95 7.20
CA ALA A 472 9.79 42.99 7.49
C ALA A 472 11.13 42.45 8.04
N VAL A 473 11.11 41.26 8.64
CA VAL A 473 12.31 40.54 9.11
C VAL A 473 12.67 39.35 8.19
N GLY A 474 12.18 39.35 6.94
CA GLY A 474 12.55 38.41 5.89
C GLY A 474 11.75 37.09 5.87
N PHE A 475 10.75 36.92 6.73
CA PHE A 475 9.92 35.71 6.78
C PHE A 475 8.65 35.85 5.93
N ASP A 476 8.80 36.29 4.68
CA ASP A 476 7.75 36.16 3.67
C ASP A 476 7.34 34.69 3.50
N ILE A 477 6.06 34.47 3.22
CA ILE A 477 5.57 33.15 2.84
C ILE A 477 6.30 32.72 1.56
N VAL A 478 6.85 31.51 1.54
CA VAL A 478 7.53 30.95 0.35
C VAL A 478 6.69 29.93 -0.40
N GLY A 479 5.57 29.51 0.20
CA GLY A 479 4.62 28.52 -0.32
C GLY A 479 4.01 27.69 0.82
N PHE A 480 3.12 26.75 0.47
CA PHE A 480 2.43 25.89 1.43
C PHE A 480 2.80 24.43 1.18
N GLY A 481 3.94 24.00 1.72
CA GLY A 481 4.49 22.66 1.55
C GLY A 481 5.64 22.36 2.52
N CYS A 482 6.21 21.16 2.45
CA CYS A 482 7.26 20.72 3.37
C CYS A 482 8.55 21.54 3.23
N ALA A 483 8.91 21.95 2.02
CA ALA A 483 10.03 22.85 1.73
C ALA A 483 11.33 22.48 2.49
N THR A 484 11.88 23.39 3.31
CA THR A 484 13.11 23.18 4.09
C THR A 484 13.04 21.96 5.02
N CYS A 485 11.88 21.63 5.58
CA CYS A 485 11.74 20.47 6.49
C CYS A 485 12.12 19.14 5.83
N ILE A 486 11.81 18.98 4.53
CA ILE A 486 12.14 17.75 3.80
C ILE A 486 13.54 17.80 3.14
N GLY A 487 14.27 18.90 3.31
CA GLY A 487 15.56 19.11 2.67
C GLY A 487 15.48 19.77 1.30
N ASN A 488 14.40 20.53 1.02
CA ASN A 488 14.25 21.34 -0.20
C ASN A 488 14.33 22.86 0.09
N PRO A 489 15.37 23.37 0.77
CA PRO A 489 15.50 24.81 1.02
C PRO A 489 15.98 25.60 -0.20
N GLY A 490 16.14 24.97 -1.38
CA GLY A 490 16.76 25.59 -2.55
C GLY A 490 18.24 25.95 -2.33
N PRO A 491 18.85 26.76 -3.22
CA PRO A 491 20.28 27.09 -3.16
C PRO A 491 20.63 27.97 -1.95
N LEU A 492 21.81 27.77 -1.37
CA LEU A 492 22.37 28.67 -0.36
C LEU A 492 22.73 30.04 -0.97
N PRO A 493 22.73 31.12 -0.17
CA PRO A 493 23.23 32.41 -0.62
C PRO A 493 24.68 32.30 -1.14
N PRO A 494 25.02 32.90 -2.30
CA PRO A 494 26.37 32.78 -2.88
C PRO A 494 27.50 33.18 -1.92
N VAL A 495 27.26 34.16 -1.05
CA VAL A 495 28.22 34.60 -0.04
C VAL A 495 28.56 33.50 0.99
N ILE A 496 27.57 32.69 1.39
CA ILE A 496 27.77 31.55 2.30
C ILE A 496 28.58 30.46 1.59
N VAL A 497 28.21 30.13 0.35
CA VAL A 497 28.91 29.10 -0.45
C VAL A 497 30.38 29.46 -0.62
N GLN A 498 30.67 30.69 -1.06
CA GLN A 498 32.04 31.15 -1.28
C GLN A 498 32.87 31.18 0.00
N ALA A 499 32.31 31.67 1.12
CA ALA A 499 33.04 31.73 2.39
C ALA A 499 33.31 30.33 2.97
N ARG A 500 32.34 29.40 2.85
CA ARG A 500 32.51 28.00 3.23
C ARG A 500 33.60 27.33 2.40
N ASP A 501 33.58 27.52 1.07
CA ASP A 501 34.55 26.90 0.17
C ASP A 501 35.99 27.43 0.40
N ARG A 502 36.12 28.66 0.90
CA ARG A 502 37.40 29.23 1.36
C ARG A 502 37.80 28.80 2.78
N GLY A 503 36.95 28.08 3.50
CA GLY A 503 37.17 27.68 4.89
C GLY A 503 37.08 28.82 5.91
N GLU A 504 36.41 29.92 5.57
CA GLU A 504 36.25 31.10 6.44
C GLU A 504 35.15 30.89 7.48
N VAL A 505 34.13 30.09 7.16
CA VAL A 505 32.94 29.88 7.99
C VAL A 505 32.50 28.42 8.02
N HIS A 506 31.85 28.02 9.13
CA HIS A 506 31.16 26.74 9.27
C HIS A 506 29.65 27.00 9.46
N PRO A 507 28.89 27.10 8.37
CA PRO A 507 27.50 27.58 8.40
C PRO A 507 26.53 26.62 9.10
N VAL A 508 25.51 27.20 9.76
CA VAL A 508 24.51 26.47 10.55
C VAL A 508 23.10 26.72 10.05
N ALA A 509 22.24 25.70 10.04
CA ALA A 509 20.81 25.86 9.82
C ALA A 509 20.03 25.92 11.14
N VAL A 510 19.08 26.85 11.27
CA VAL A 510 18.10 26.88 12.37
C VAL A 510 16.71 26.73 11.79
N LEU A 511 15.91 25.81 12.34
CA LEU A 511 14.59 25.51 11.77
C LEU A 511 13.59 25.03 12.81
N SER A 512 12.31 25.34 12.59
CA SER A 512 11.19 24.77 13.35
C SER A 512 10.73 23.41 12.82
N GLY A 513 11.68 22.64 12.26
CA GLY A 513 11.45 21.29 11.77
C GLY A 513 11.55 20.24 12.88
N ASN A 514 11.67 18.98 12.47
CA ASN A 514 11.83 17.83 13.37
C ASN A 514 13.13 17.04 13.14
N ARG A 515 13.88 17.30 12.05
CA ARG A 515 15.14 16.60 11.74
C ARG A 515 16.27 17.56 11.38
N ASN A 516 17.44 17.33 11.96
CA ASN A 516 18.67 18.11 11.78
C ASN A 516 19.92 17.20 11.62
N PHE A 517 19.75 16.01 11.06
CA PHE A 517 20.90 15.16 10.72
C PHE A 517 21.82 15.85 9.69
N PRO A 518 23.15 15.61 9.72
CA PRO A 518 24.07 16.20 8.74
C PRO A 518 23.61 15.96 7.29
N GLY A 519 23.58 17.02 6.48
CA GLY A 519 23.13 16.97 5.08
C GLY A 519 21.60 16.88 4.88
N ARG A 520 20.81 16.76 5.96
CA ARG A 520 19.34 16.60 5.88
C ARG A 520 18.63 17.87 5.46
N VAL A 521 19.03 19.02 6.03
CA VAL A 521 18.41 20.32 5.77
C VAL A 521 18.87 20.86 4.43
N HIS A 522 20.19 20.82 4.18
CA HIS A 522 20.81 21.15 2.90
C HIS A 522 22.04 20.26 2.74
N PRO A 523 22.36 19.75 1.53
CA PRO A 523 23.49 18.83 1.32
C PRO A 523 24.84 19.40 1.76
N ASP A 524 24.99 20.73 1.71
CA ASP A 524 26.23 21.40 2.10
C ASP A 524 26.27 21.89 3.57
N LEU A 525 25.27 21.55 4.39
CA LEU A 525 25.22 21.91 5.80
C LEU A 525 25.19 20.65 6.66
N ASP A 526 26.17 20.50 7.54
CA ASP A 526 26.29 19.38 8.48
C ASP A 526 25.89 19.75 9.92
N LEU A 527 25.64 21.03 10.19
CA LEU A 527 25.19 21.56 11.49
C LEU A 527 23.79 22.17 11.39
N GLY A 528 22.92 21.85 12.36
CA GLY A 528 21.66 22.55 12.53
C GLY A 528 20.95 22.34 13.86
N PHE A 529 20.13 23.32 14.25
CA PHE A 529 19.36 23.31 15.48
C PHE A 529 17.85 23.32 15.23
N LEU A 530 17.13 22.45 15.92
CA LEU A 530 15.67 22.47 16.00
C LEU A 530 15.24 23.35 17.16
N MET A 531 14.26 24.21 16.93
CA MET A 531 13.77 25.17 17.93
C MET A 531 12.36 25.69 17.59
N SER A 532 11.73 26.40 18.52
CA SER A 532 10.42 27.01 18.29
C SER A 532 10.48 28.12 17.22
N PRO A 533 9.38 28.38 16.47
CA PRO A 533 9.31 29.46 15.49
C PRO A 533 9.83 30.83 15.97
N PRO A 534 9.50 31.35 17.17
CA PRO A 534 10.09 32.61 17.64
C PRO A 534 11.61 32.53 17.86
N LEU A 535 12.17 31.41 18.35
CA LEU A 535 13.62 31.26 18.44
C LEU A 535 14.29 31.28 17.06
N VAL A 536 13.65 30.70 16.03
CA VAL A 536 14.16 30.80 14.64
C VAL A 536 14.30 32.26 14.21
N VAL A 537 13.30 33.11 14.50
CA VAL A 537 13.36 34.55 14.19
C VAL A 537 14.48 35.23 14.99
N ALA A 538 14.64 34.90 16.28
CA ALA A 538 15.69 35.49 17.11
C ALA A 538 17.10 35.15 16.62
N PHE A 539 17.38 33.88 16.28
CA PHE A 539 18.67 33.48 15.70
C PHE A 539 18.88 34.06 14.29
N ALA A 540 17.82 34.23 13.50
CA ALA A 540 17.91 34.90 12.20
C ALA A 540 18.33 36.37 12.34
N LEU A 541 17.74 37.09 13.30
CA LEU A 541 18.08 38.49 13.58
C LEU A 541 19.53 38.65 14.05
N ALA A 542 20.02 37.72 14.87
CA ALA A 542 21.42 37.69 15.28
C ALA A 542 22.38 37.38 14.13
N GLY A 543 22.00 36.45 13.24
CA GLY A 543 22.82 35.99 12.10
C GLY A 543 24.07 35.20 12.48
N ASP A 544 24.29 34.97 13.77
CA ASP A 544 25.37 34.18 14.37
C ASP A 544 24.76 33.04 15.20
N ALA A 545 25.16 31.81 14.94
CA ALA A 545 24.70 30.65 15.69
C ALA A 545 25.45 30.46 17.02
N GLU A 546 26.59 31.13 17.22
CA GLU A 546 27.37 31.09 18.48
C GLU A 546 26.92 32.11 19.53
N ILE A 547 25.90 32.89 19.21
CA ILE A 547 25.37 33.88 20.16
C ILE A 547 24.72 33.19 21.36
N ASP A 548 24.98 33.67 22.58
CA ASP A 548 24.21 33.28 23.76
C ASP A 548 23.05 34.26 23.90
N LEU A 549 21.90 33.95 23.29
CA LEU A 549 20.70 34.80 23.36
C LEU A 549 20.18 35.02 24.80
N GLY A 550 20.69 34.27 25.79
CA GLY A 550 20.37 34.46 27.19
C GLY A 550 21.23 35.50 27.90
N ALA A 551 22.35 35.91 27.31
CA ALA A 551 23.33 36.84 27.88
C ALA A 551 23.74 37.98 26.95
N ASP A 552 23.72 37.76 25.64
CA ASP A 552 24.07 38.73 24.60
C ASP A 552 22.82 39.47 24.08
N PRO A 553 22.95 40.71 23.57
CA PRO A 553 21.88 41.33 22.79
C PRO A 553 21.70 40.58 21.46
N VAL A 554 20.44 40.35 21.05
CA VAL A 554 20.09 39.78 19.74
C VAL A 554 20.70 40.62 18.62
N GLN A 555 20.57 41.95 18.75
CA GLN A 555 21.18 42.95 17.87
C GLN A 555 21.23 44.29 18.62
N ILE A 556 22.12 45.18 18.20
CA ILE A 556 22.10 46.59 18.59
C ILE A 556 21.17 47.34 17.64
N ALA A 557 20.14 48.00 18.17
CA ALA A 557 19.20 48.77 17.38
C ALA A 557 19.87 50.00 16.71
N PRO A 558 19.25 50.60 15.67
CA PRO A 558 19.82 51.78 14.99
C PRO A 558 20.07 53.00 15.88
N ASP A 559 19.37 53.09 17.02
CA ASP A 559 19.54 54.11 18.04
C ASP A 559 20.66 53.81 19.07
N GLY A 560 21.31 52.65 18.93
CA GLY A 560 22.38 52.18 19.82
C GLY A 560 21.90 51.32 21.00
N GLU A 561 20.59 51.08 21.17
CA GLU A 561 20.07 50.26 22.27
C GLU A 561 20.40 48.78 22.08
N PRO A 562 21.03 48.09 23.06
CA PRO A 562 21.21 46.65 23.02
C PRO A 562 19.87 45.92 23.26
N VAL A 563 19.31 45.30 22.21
CA VAL A 563 18.02 44.61 22.32
C VAL A 563 18.21 43.14 22.70
N ARG A 564 17.75 42.76 23.90
CA ARG A 564 17.84 41.38 24.42
C ARG A 564 16.62 40.55 24.07
N LEU A 565 16.77 39.22 24.07
CA LEU A 565 15.68 38.27 23.74
C LEU A 565 14.41 38.52 24.59
N ALA A 566 14.58 38.78 25.89
CA ALA A 566 13.45 39.03 26.80
C ALA A 566 12.59 40.24 26.40
N ALA A 567 13.17 41.25 25.75
CA ALA A 567 12.43 42.42 25.26
C ALA A 567 11.59 42.11 24.00
N LEU A 568 11.90 41.02 23.30
CA LEU A 568 11.22 40.57 22.10
C LEU A 568 10.22 39.43 22.38
N TRP A 569 10.43 38.64 23.44
CA TRP A 569 9.67 37.41 23.69
C TRP A 569 8.21 37.64 24.12
N PRO A 570 7.21 37.11 23.40
CA PRO A 570 5.80 37.35 23.71
C PRO A 570 5.33 36.59 24.96
N SER A 571 4.28 37.11 25.62
CA SER A 571 3.62 36.41 26.74
C SER A 571 2.54 35.44 26.23
N ARG A 572 2.12 34.48 27.07
CA ARG A 572 1.04 33.54 26.72
C ARG A 572 -0.29 34.27 26.49
N GLU A 573 -0.56 35.30 27.29
CA GLU A 573 -1.77 36.12 27.22
C GLU A 573 -1.81 36.91 25.91
N GLU A 574 -0.66 37.49 25.51
CA GLU A 574 -0.55 38.24 24.26
C GLU A 574 -0.72 37.33 23.03
N ILE A 575 -0.14 36.12 23.07
CA ILE A 575 -0.34 35.10 22.02
C ILE A 575 -1.83 34.73 21.95
N ALA A 576 -2.47 34.40 23.07
CA ALA A 576 -3.87 34.02 23.13
C ALA A 576 -4.80 35.15 22.62
N GLN A 577 -4.50 36.40 22.96
CA GLN A 577 -5.25 37.56 22.47
C GLN A 577 -5.18 37.71 20.95
N HIS A 578 -3.97 37.65 20.37
CA HIS A 578 -3.79 37.77 18.93
C HIS A 578 -4.31 36.54 18.18
N LEU A 579 -4.25 35.37 18.81
CA LEU A 579 -4.86 34.16 18.28
C LEU A 579 -6.39 34.29 18.22
N ALA A 580 -7.02 34.78 19.28
CA ALA A 580 -8.47 35.01 19.31
C ALA A 580 -8.91 36.08 18.31
N GLN A 581 -8.12 37.15 18.14
CA GLN A 581 -8.33 38.16 17.09
C GLN A 581 -8.14 37.58 15.68
N GLY A 582 -7.13 36.72 15.56
CA GLY A 582 -6.66 36.18 14.29
C GLY A 582 -7.46 34.99 13.81
N LEU A 583 -8.10 34.16 14.64
CA LEU A 583 -8.75 32.92 14.19
C LEU A 583 -10.19 33.15 13.67
N ASP A 584 -10.50 32.49 12.55
CA ASP A 584 -11.86 32.32 12.04
C ASP A 584 -11.97 30.87 11.53
N ALA A 585 -12.96 30.14 12.07
CA ALA A 585 -13.19 28.75 11.70
C ALA A 585 -13.51 28.55 10.20
N GLN A 586 -14.04 29.57 9.53
CA GLN A 586 -14.35 29.51 8.10
C GLN A 586 -13.10 29.53 7.23
N ASP A 587 -11.99 30.08 7.71
CA ASP A 587 -10.75 30.21 6.94
C ASP A 587 -10.19 28.86 6.52
N PHE A 588 -10.23 27.87 7.41
CA PHE A 588 -9.73 26.53 7.14
C PHE A 588 -10.37 25.93 5.89
N ARG A 589 -11.71 25.92 5.82
CA ARG A 589 -12.44 25.37 4.66
C ARG A 589 -12.32 26.27 3.43
N ARG A 590 -12.43 27.59 3.61
CA ARG A 590 -12.44 28.56 2.51
C ARG A 590 -11.10 28.64 1.80
N GLU A 591 -10.00 28.79 2.54
CA GLU A 591 -8.67 28.89 1.95
C GLU A 591 -8.20 27.54 1.36
N PHE A 592 -8.57 26.41 1.99
CA PHE A 592 -8.35 25.09 1.40
C PHE A 592 -9.09 24.91 0.07
N ALA A 593 -10.37 25.29 0.00
CA ALA A 593 -11.15 25.22 -1.24
C ALA A 593 -10.56 26.12 -2.34
N ARG A 594 -10.12 27.34 -1.97
CA ARG A 594 -9.44 28.27 -2.88
C ARG A 594 -8.13 27.69 -3.41
N ALA A 595 -7.30 27.10 -2.55
CA ALA A 595 -6.06 26.46 -2.94
C ALA A 595 -6.31 25.21 -3.82
N SER A 596 -7.37 24.46 -3.55
CA SER A 596 -7.79 23.31 -4.36
C SER A 596 -8.22 23.70 -5.78
N ALA A 597 -8.72 24.93 -5.95
CA ALA A 597 -9.08 25.49 -7.25
C ALA A 597 -7.88 26.08 -8.04
N ASN A 598 -6.64 25.66 -7.72
CA ASN A 598 -5.41 26.15 -8.35
C ASN A 598 -5.49 26.15 -9.89
N PRO A 599 -5.53 27.33 -10.55
CA PRO A 599 -5.70 27.40 -12.01
C PRO A 599 -4.56 26.76 -12.80
N ALA A 600 -3.34 26.87 -12.29
CA ALA A 600 -2.17 26.30 -12.96
C ALA A 600 -2.17 24.77 -12.92
N TRP A 601 -2.68 24.18 -11.83
CA TRP A 601 -2.98 22.74 -11.75
C TRP A 601 -4.10 22.35 -12.71
N GLN A 602 -5.20 23.10 -12.74
CA GLN A 602 -6.35 22.83 -13.61
C GLN A 602 -6.02 22.97 -15.10
N ALA A 603 -5.01 23.77 -15.45
CA ALA A 603 -4.51 23.90 -16.83
C ALA A 603 -3.67 22.69 -17.31
N LEU A 604 -3.20 21.81 -16.43
CA LEU A 604 -2.42 20.63 -16.83
C LEU A 604 -3.26 19.61 -17.58
N GLN A 605 -3.05 19.44 -18.89
CA GLN A 605 -3.75 18.41 -19.66
C GLN A 605 -3.40 17.00 -19.17
N ALA A 606 -4.39 16.29 -18.62
CA ALA A 606 -4.27 14.91 -18.18
C ALA A 606 -5.13 14.00 -19.07
N PRO A 607 -4.68 12.78 -19.40
CA PRO A 607 -5.50 11.78 -20.06
C PRO A 607 -6.74 11.40 -19.22
N ASP A 608 -7.80 10.94 -19.88
CA ASP A 608 -9.05 10.43 -19.27
C ASP A 608 -9.27 8.92 -19.55
N SER A 609 -8.27 8.26 -20.13
CA SER A 609 -8.33 6.84 -20.48
C SER A 609 -8.20 5.91 -19.27
N ALA A 610 -8.83 4.74 -19.35
CA ALA A 610 -8.76 3.73 -18.28
C ALA A 610 -7.34 3.16 -18.06
N ARG A 611 -6.51 3.16 -19.12
CA ARG A 611 -5.08 2.86 -19.07
C ARG A 611 -4.28 4.16 -19.18
N PHE A 612 -3.15 4.24 -18.49
CA PHE A 612 -2.28 5.40 -18.62
C PHE A 612 -1.47 5.32 -19.93
N PRO A 613 -1.46 6.36 -20.78
CA PRO A 613 -0.67 6.36 -22.01
C PRO A 613 0.81 6.63 -21.71
N TRP A 614 1.58 5.57 -21.46
CA TRP A 614 3.02 5.65 -21.19
C TRP A 614 3.78 6.28 -22.36
N ASP A 615 4.73 7.15 -22.05
CA ASP A 615 5.67 7.74 -23.00
C ASP A 615 7.04 7.08 -22.84
N GLU A 616 7.60 6.55 -23.93
CA GLU A 616 8.91 5.92 -23.87
C GLU A 616 10.07 6.91 -23.66
N ALA A 617 9.88 8.18 -24.04
CA ALA A 617 10.86 9.23 -23.80
C ALA A 617 10.84 9.74 -22.34
N SER A 618 9.84 9.34 -21.56
CA SER A 618 9.65 9.83 -20.18
C SER A 618 10.86 9.56 -19.29
N THR A 619 11.30 10.61 -18.60
CA THR A 619 12.32 10.56 -17.55
C THR A 619 11.70 10.50 -16.15
N ALA A 620 10.37 10.61 -16.00
CA ALA A 620 9.70 10.61 -14.70
C ALA A 620 8.78 9.41 -14.46
N LEU A 621 8.22 8.81 -15.52
CA LEU A 621 7.19 7.76 -15.45
C LEU A 621 7.50 6.64 -16.45
N ARG A 622 7.69 5.41 -15.97
CA ARG A 622 7.86 4.22 -16.81
C ARG A 622 7.04 3.08 -16.24
N ARG A 623 6.33 2.34 -17.09
CA ARG A 623 5.59 1.15 -16.68
C ARG A 623 6.54 0.16 -15.98
N PRO A 624 6.36 -0.13 -14.68
CA PRO A 624 7.19 -1.08 -13.97
C PRO A 624 7.01 -2.50 -14.55
N PRO A 625 8.10 -3.25 -14.75
CA PRO A 625 8.04 -4.57 -15.39
C PRO A 625 7.50 -5.66 -14.47
N PHE A 626 7.28 -5.39 -13.18
CA PHE A 626 6.82 -6.36 -12.18
C PHE A 626 5.30 -6.40 -11.99
N ALA A 627 4.55 -5.50 -12.64
CA ALA A 627 3.09 -5.49 -12.64
C ALA A 627 2.57 -6.26 -13.87
N ALA A 628 2.61 -7.58 -13.85
CA ALA A 628 2.17 -8.48 -14.92
C ALA A 628 1.69 -9.85 -14.38
N PHE A 629 0.76 -10.52 -15.09
CA PHE A 629 0.25 -11.85 -14.71
C PHE A 629 1.24 -12.98 -14.97
N ALA A 630 1.85 -12.98 -16.15
CA ALA A 630 3.05 -13.74 -16.40
C ALA A 630 4.19 -12.80 -16.05
N ALA A 631 5.05 -13.21 -15.13
CA ALA A 631 6.28 -12.49 -14.88
C ALA A 631 7.03 -12.36 -16.22
N ALA A 632 7.06 -11.16 -16.81
CA ALA A 632 7.74 -10.95 -18.07
C ALA A 632 9.18 -11.46 -17.89
N PRO A 633 9.72 -12.27 -18.82
CA PRO A 633 11.11 -12.64 -18.77
C PRO A 633 11.94 -11.37 -18.50
N PRO A 634 12.72 -11.36 -17.39
CA PRO A 634 13.27 -12.52 -16.71
C PRO A 634 12.68 -12.84 -15.31
N GLN A 635 11.53 -12.28 -14.91
CA GLN A 635 10.97 -12.46 -13.55
C GLN A 635 10.29 -13.82 -13.32
N ALA A 636 10.29 -14.71 -14.33
CA ALA A 636 9.61 -16.01 -14.33
C ALA A 636 10.26 -17.10 -13.45
N ALA A 637 11.49 -16.90 -12.95
CA ALA A 637 12.10 -17.86 -12.04
C ALA A 637 11.48 -17.75 -10.63
N PRO A 638 11.07 -18.86 -9.99
CA PRO A 638 10.53 -18.82 -8.64
C PRO A 638 11.55 -18.23 -7.65
N GLN A 639 11.07 -17.31 -6.81
CA GLN A 639 11.89 -16.65 -5.77
C GLN A 639 12.27 -17.62 -4.65
N LEU A 640 11.33 -18.51 -4.34
CA LEU A 640 11.47 -19.58 -3.37
C LEU A 640 11.94 -20.88 -4.05
N GLY A 641 12.28 -21.87 -3.24
CA GLY A 641 12.84 -23.16 -3.66
C GLY A 641 14.29 -23.31 -3.23
N ARG A 642 14.98 -24.30 -3.81
CA ARG A 642 16.41 -24.54 -3.58
C ARG A 642 17.23 -23.99 -4.73
N TYR A 643 18.22 -23.14 -4.43
CA TYR A 643 19.08 -22.54 -5.44
C TYR A 643 20.47 -22.18 -4.90
N THR A 644 21.47 -22.15 -5.78
CA THR A 644 22.80 -21.60 -5.49
C THR A 644 22.92 -20.21 -6.10
N ALA A 645 23.35 -19.24 -5.31
CA ALA A 645 23.41 -17.83 -5.68
C ALA A 645 24.79 -17.21 -5.44
N GLN A 646 25.09 -16.16 -6.21
CA GLN A 646 26.22 -15.27 -5.97
C GLN A 646 25.82 -14.13 -5.02
N PRO A 647 26.67 -13.71 -4.07
CA PRO A 647 26.49 -12.44 -3.38
C PRO A 647 26.64 -11.29 -4.38
N LEU A 648 25.58 -10.50 -4.59
CA LEU A 648 25.68 -9.27 -5.40
C LEU A 648 26.36 -8.14 -4.61
N LEU A 649 26.03 -8.07 -3.31
CA LEU A 649 26.54 -7.12 -2.34
C LEU A 649 26.75 -7.82 -0.99
N VAL A 650 27.83 -7.46 -0.30
CA VAL A 650 28.09 -7.83 1.09
C VAL A 650 28.29 -6.53 1.85
N LEU A 651 27.39 -6.20 2.76
CA LEU A 651 27.33 -4.91 3.43
C LEU A 651 27.50 -5.12 4.95
N GLY A 652 27.99 -4.11 5.65
CA GLY A 652 28.10 -4.14 7.12
C GLY A 652 26.80 -3.79 7.84
N ASP A 653 26.94 -3.28 9.05
CA ASP A 653 25.84 -2.80 9.90
C ASP A 653 25.25 -1.46 9.42
N ASP A 654 24.08 -1.10 9.94
CA ASP A 654 23.49 0.25 9.84
C ASP A 654 23.24 0.77 8.41
N VAL A 655 23.02 -0.15 7.46
CA VAL A 655 22.64 0.20 6.10
C VAL A 655 21.21 0.75 6.09
N THR A 656 21.11 2.08 6.06
CA THR A 656 19.83 2.79 5.99
C THR A 656 19.11 2.67 4.65
N THR A 657 17.80 2.94 4.60
CA THR A 657 17.05 3.03 3.33
C THR A 657 17.51 4.19 2.44
N ASP A 658 18.20 5.21 2.98
CA ASP A 658 18.88 6.24 2.20
C ASP A 658 20.09 5.69 1.44
N HIS A 659 20.84 4.75 2.04
CA HIS A 659 21.89 4.05 1.31
C HIS A 659 21.32 3.20 0.18
N ILE A 660 20.21 2.49 0.43
CA ILE A 660 19.62 1.55 -0.55
C ILE A 660 18.90 2.30 -1.68
N SER A 661 18.14 3.36 -1.37
CA SER A 661 17.32 4.12 -2.31
C SER A 661 17.31 5.61 -1.91
N PRO A 662 18.24 6.43 -2.42
CA PRO A 662 18.36 7.84 -2.04
C PRO A 662 17.13 8.67 -2.45
N ALA A 663 16.94 9.80 -1.78
CA ALA A 663 15.87 10.76 -2.06
C ALA A 663 16.38 12.18 -2.34
N SER A 664 17.68 12.43 -2.17
CA SER A 664 18.35 13.73 -2.29
C SER A 664 18.36 14.27 -3.73
N ALA A 665 18.94 15.47 -3.90
CA ALA A 665 19.37 15.96 -5.22
C ALA A 665 20.19 14.89 -5.96
N ILE A 666 19.95 14.78 -7.28
CA ILE A 666 20.72 13.89 -8.15
C ILE A 666 22.08 14.53 -8.41
N PRO A 667 23.21 13.89 -8.05
CA PRO A 667 24.52 14.49 -8.24
C PRO A 667 24.79 14.72 -9.74
N PRO A 668 25.23 15.92 -10.15
CA PRO A 668 25.48 16.22 -11.56
C PRO A 668 26.60 15.34 -12.13
N ASP A 669 27.54 14.91 -11.30
CA ASP A 669 28.66 14.03 -11.67
C ASP A 669 28.32 12.57 -11.31
N SER A 670 27.25 12.03 -11.91
CA SER A 670 26.82 10.65 -11.68
C SER A 670 26.33 9.96 -12.95
N THR A 671 26.40 8.62 -12.98
CA THR A 671 25.86 7.81 -14.08
C THR A 671 24.34 7.95 -14.23
N VAL A 672 23.64 8.35 -13.16
CA VAL A 672 22.21 8.67 -13.21
C VAL A 672 21.98 10.00 -13.93
N ALA A 673 22.81 11.01 -13.66
CA ALA A 673 22.79 12.27 -14.39
C ALA A 673 23.10 12.06 -15.88
N ASP A 674 24.09 11.23 -16.22
CA ASP A 674 24.40 10.88 -17.61
C ASP A 674 23.17 10.27 -18.32
N PHE A 675 22.47 9.33 -17.66
CA PHE A 675 21.26 8.71 -18.20
C PHE A 675 20.13 9.71 -18.46
N LEU A 676 19.91 10.66 -17.54
CA LEU A 676 18.88 11.70 -17.66
C LEU A 676 19.22 12.73 -18.74
N VAL A 677 20.47 13.21 -18.78
CA VAL A 677 20.94 14.18 -19.78
C VAL A 677 20.89 13.59 -21.19
N ALA A 678 21.24 12.31 -21.36
CA ALA A 678 21.10 11.61 -22.63
C ALA A 678 19.64 11.54 -23.14
N ARG A 679 18.65 11.81 -22.27
CA ARG A 679 17.21 11.88 -22.57
C ARG A 679 16.66 13.31 -22.56
N GLY A 680 17.53 14.32 -22.58
CA GLY A 680 17.14 15.73 -22.75
C GLY A 680 16.98 16.54 -21.47
N GLU A 681 17.31 15.99 -20.30
CA GLU A 681 17.32 16.75 -19.04
C GLU A 681 18.55 17.68 -18.94
N ARG A 682 18.43 18.76 -18.15
CA ARG A 682 19.53 19.69 -17.91
C ARG A 682 20.35 19.27 -16.69
N ARG A 683 21.68 19.22 -16.83
CA ARG A 683 22.59 18.73 -15.78
C ARG A 683 22.54 19.55 -14.48
N ASP A 684 22.28 20.85 -14.59
CA ASP A 684 22.17 21.80 -13.47
C ASP A 684 20.76 21.85 -12.84
N ASP A 685 19.79 21.07 -13.36
CA ASP A 685 18.39 21.10 -12.92
C ASP A 685 17.74 19.71 -12.97
N LEU A 686 18.45 18.68 -12.48
CA LEU A 686 18.04 17.27 -12.56
C LEU A 686 16.91 16.88 -11.58
N ASN A 687 16.53 17.79 -10.67
CA ASN A 687 15.62 17.55 -9.56
C ASN A 687 16.21 16.53 -8.55
N VAL A 688 15.37 15.96 -7.68
CA VAL A 688 15.75 15.01 -6.63
C VAL A 688 15.39 13.57 -7.02
N PHE A 689 16.09 12.56 -6.49
CA PHE A 689 15.78 11.14 -6.72
C PHE A 689 14.32 10.80 -6.37
N ALA A 690 13.76 11.42 -5.31
CA ALA A 690 12.37 11.19 -4.91
C ALA A 690 11.35 11.56 -6.01
N SER A 691 11.68 12.54 -6.85
CA SER A 691 10.86 12.94 -8.00
C SER A 691 10.94 11.96 -9.17
N ARG A 692 11.85 10.98 -9.15
CA ARG A 692 12.02 9.99 -10.23
C ARG A 692 11.48 8.61 -9.87
N ARG A 693 10.77 8.48 -8.75
CA ARG A 693 10.19 7.22 -8.25
C ARG A 693 9.11 6.60 -9.13
N GLY A 694 8.55 7.35 -10.08
CA GLY A 694 7.67 6.79 -11.11
C GLY A 694 8.43 6.10 -12.25
N ASN A 695 9.76 6.24 -12.33
CA ASN A 695 10.60 5.68 -13.37
C ASN A 695 11.54 4.62 -12.80
N TRP A 696 11.21 3.36 -13.06
CA TRP A 696 12.00 2.23 -12.56
C TRP A 696 13.42 2.16 -13.14
N GLU A 697 13.66 2.69 -14.34
CA GLU A 697 14.98 2.67 -14.97
C GLU A 697 15.95 3.61 -14.24
N VAL A 698 15.45 4.78 -13.81
CA VAL A 698 16.22 5.74 -13.01
C VAL A 698 16.47 5.17 -11.63
N MET A 699 15.43 4.67 -10.98
CA MET A 699 15.54 4.15 -9.60
C MET A 699 16.40 2.90 -9.50
N LEU A 700 16.42 2.04 -10.52
CA LEU A 700 17.33 0.90 -10.61
C LEU A 700 18.80 1.33 -10.66
N ARG A 701 19.10 2.43 -11.38
CA ARG A 701 20.45 3.00 -11.45
C ARG A 701 20.85 3.73 -10.17
N ALA A 702 19.86 4.28 -9.46
CA ALA A 702 20.03 4.92 -8.17
C ALA A 702 20.14 3.93 -6.99
N ALA A 703 19.81 2.65 -7.20
CA ALA A 703 19.88 1.64 -6.15
C ALA A 703 21.31 1.54 -5.61
N PHE A 704 21.44 1.65 -4.28
CA PHE A 704 22.72 1.66 -3.56
C PHE A 704 23.66 2.83 -3.92
N HIS A 705 23.12 3.94 -4.43
CA HIS A 705 23.88 5.14 -4.76
C HIS A 705 24.11 6.02 -3.52
N SER A 706 25.09 5.63 -2.71
CA SER A 706 25.56 6.44 -1.57
C SER A 706 27.09 6.39 -1.43
N ARG A 707 27.69 7.55 -1.15
CA ARG A 707 29.15 7.70 -0.90
C ARG A 707 29.61 7.04 0.40
N SER A 708 28.70 6.93 1.39
CA SER A 708 29.00 6.32 2.69
C SER A 708 28.79 4.80 2.70
N LEU A 709 28.10 4.24 1.69
CA LEU A 709 27.93 2.80 1.59
C LEU A 709 29.28 2.12 1.34
N ARG A 710 29.53 1.01 2.03
CA ARG A 710 30.72 0.17 1.86
C ARG A 710 30.31 -1.23 1.44
N ASN A 711 30.82 -1.69 0.30
CA ASN A 711 30.60 -3.04 -0.21
C ASN A 711 31.83 -3.90 0.09
N LEU A 712 31.73 -4.80 1.06
CA LEU A 712 32.82 -5.66 1.51
C LEU A 712 33.30 -6.64 0.42
N LEU A 713 32.49 -6.93 -0.60
CA LEU A 713 32.90 -7.75 -1.74
C LEU A 713 33.87 -7.03 -2.69
N ALA A 714 33.78 -5.68 -2.75
CA ALA A 714 34.63 -4.83 -3.56
C ALA A 714 34.81 -3.45 -2.88
N PRO A 715 35.64 -3.36 -1.82
CA PRO A 715 35.72 -2.18 -0.96
C PRO A 715 36.16 -0.91 -1.68
N ASP A 716 37.01 -1.04 -2.70
CA ASP A 716 37.56 0.06 -3.49
C ASP A 716 36.70 0.41 -4.73
N ALA A 717 35.54 -0.22 -4.88
CA ALA A 717 34.66 0.04 -6.01
C ALA A 717 34.08 1.47 -5.95
N PRO A 718 33.89 2.15 -7.11
CA PRO A 718 33.18 3.42 -7.14
C PRO A 718 31.74 3.33 -6.60
N VAL A 719 31.12 4.47 -6.29
CA VAL A 719 29.74 4.54 -5.79
C VAL A 719 28.77 3.79 -6.72
N ALA A 720 27.89 2.97 -6.15
CA ALA A 720 26.94 2.13 -6.88
C ALA A 720 27.59 1.13 -7.87
N HIS A 721 28.81 0.66 -7.58
CA HIS A 721 29.48 -0.40 -8.33
C HIS A 721 29.68 -1.68 -7.49
N THR A 722 29.82 -2.81 -8.17
CA THR A 722 30.18 -4.09 -7.56
C THR A 722 31.00 -4.94 -8.54
N LEU A 723 31.50 -6.07 -8.07
CA LEU A 723 32.32 -7.00 -8.85
C LEU A 723 31.45 -8.05 -9.54
N HIS A 724 31.57 -8.16 -10.87
CA HIS A 724 31.10 -9.35 -11.57
C HIS A 724 32.14 -10.47 -11.46
N VAL A 725 31.96 -11.35 -10.49
CA VAL A 725 32.94 -12.35 -10.05
C VAL A 725 33.46 -13.21 -11.21
N PRO A 726 32.61 -13.82 -12.07
CA PRO A 726 33.12 -14.66 -13.17
C PRO A 726 34.06 -13.94 -14.14
N SER A 727 33.97 -12.62 -14.25
CA SER A 727 34.81 -11.84 -15.19
C SER A 727 35.89 -10.98 -14.56
N GLY A 728 35.88 -10.83 -13.23
CA GLY A 728 36.80 -9.94 -12.51
C GLY A 728 36.58 -8.44 -12.73
N LYS A 729 35.52 -8.01 -13.43
CA LYS A 729 35.28 -6.59 -13.75
C LYS A 729 34.40 -5.91 -12.70
N VAL A 730 34.84 -4.74 -12.23
CA VAL A 730 34.03 -3.82 -11.42
C VAL A 730 33.19 -2.94 -12.35
N GLN A 731 31.87 -2.97 -12.18
CA GLN A 731 30.91 -2.27 -13.04
C GLN A 731 29.71 -1.77 -12.20
N PRO A 732 28.85 -0.88 -12.73
CA PRO A 732 27.64 -0.46 -12.02
C PRO A 732 26.78 -1.65 -11.58
N ILE A 733 26.22 -1.58 -10.36
CA ILE A 733 25.48 -2.69 -9.74
C ILE A 733 24.37 -3.24 -10.65
N HIS A 734 23.60 -2.35 -11.29
CA HIS A 734 22.52 -2.76 -12.20
C HIS A 734 23.02 -3.50 -13.44
N ALA A 735 24.21 -3.18 -13.95
CA ALA A 735 24.83 -3.87 -15.09
C ALA A 735 25.36 -5.24 -14.69
N VAL A 736 25.99 -5.35 -13.51
CA VAL A 736 26.42 -6.65 -12.95
C VAL A 736 25.22 -7.56 -12.70
N ALA A 737 24.15 -7.02 -12.13
CA ALA A 737 22.90 -7.74 -11.91
C ALA A 737 22.26 -8.21 -13.22
N GLN A 738 22.26 -7.38 -14.27
CA GLN A 738 21.81 -7.81 -15.61
C GLN A 738 22.65 -8.96 -16.14
N ARG A 739 23.97 -8.88 -16.02
CA ARG A 739 24.86 -9.92 -16.50
C ARG A 739 24.65 -11.26 -15.79
N TYR A 740 24.52 -11.27 -14.47
CA TYR A 740 24.18 -12.51 -13.75
C TYR A 740 22.83 -13.10 -14.21
N ARG A 741 21.85 -12.24 -14.54
CA ARG A 741 20.58 -12.70 -15.12
C ARG A 741 20.77 -13.35 -16.48
N ASP A 742 21.52 -12.72 -17.37
CA ASP A 742 21.82 -13.25 -18.72
C ASP A 742 22.56 -14.60 -18.64
N GLU A 743 23.37 -14.78 -17.60
CA GLU A 743 24.09 -16.02 -17.27
C GLU A 743 23.23 -17.05 -16.51
N GLY A 744 21.95 -16.75 -16.22
CA GLY A 744 21.05 -17.64 -15.48
C GLY A 744 21.44 -17.87 -14.01
N THR A 745 22.27 -17.00 -13.44
CA THR A 745 22.81 -17.12 -12.08
C THR A 745 21.98 -16.33 -11.07
N PRO A 746 21.36 -16.97 -10.05
CA PRO A 746 20.67 -16.27 -8.98
C PRO A 746 21.62 -15.40 -8.15
N VAL A 747 21.08 -14.32 -7.58
CA VAL A 747 21.84 -13.43 -6.68
C VAL A 747 21.13 -13.23 -5.34
N VAL A 748 21.93 -13.00 -4.30
CA VAL A 748 21.51 -12.68 -2.93
C VAL A 748 22.27 -11.46 -2.40
N LEU A 749 21.79 -10.89 -1.30
CA LEU A 749 22.47 -9.82 -0.57
C LEU A 749 22.78 -10.28 0.86
N VAL A 750 23.96 -9.95 1.37
CA VAL A 750 24.36 -10.21 2.75
C VAL A 750 24.58 -8.87 3.47
N ALA A 751 24.05 -8.72 4.69
CA ALA A 751 24.14 -7.49 5.47
C ALA A 751 24.36 -7.76 6.97
N GLY A 752 24.78 -6.73 7.70
CA GLY A 752 24.95 -6.78 9.15
C GLY A 752 23.65 -6.53 9.92
N GLU A 753 23.79 -5.86 11.06
CA GLU A 753 22.71 -5.47 11.96
C GLU A 753 21.90 -4.27 11.42
N ARG A 754 20.61 -4.21 11.79
CA ARG A 754 19.68 -3.10 11.51
C ARG A 754 19.57 -2.74 10.02
N TYR A 755 19.59 -3.76 9.16
CA TYR A 755 19.48 -3.57 7.72
C TYR A 755 18.13 -2.93 7.35
N GLY A 756 18.20 -1.81 6.62
CA GLY A 756 17.05 -1.06 6.15
C GLY A 756 16.49 -0.04 7.16
N THR A 757 17.31 0.49 8.06
CA THR A 757 16.85 1.52 9.03
C THR A 757 16.51 2.85 8.36
N GLY A 758 15.57 3.61 8.93
CA GLY A 758 15.17 4.93 8.45
C GLY A 758 13.83 4.99 7.72
N SER A 759 13.75 5.81 6.66
CA SER A 759 12.49 6.19 6.01
C SER A 759 11.77 5.01 5.33
N SER A 760 10.43 5.05 5.27
CA SER A 760 9.54 3.98 4.76
C SER A 760 9.49 3.88 3.22
N ARG A 761 10.65 3.75 2.57
CA ARG A 761 10.79 3.77 1.09
C ARG A 761 10.57 2.39 0.49
N ASP A 762 9.52 2.25 -0.32
CA ASP A 762 9.23 1.02 -1.08
C ASP A 762 10.30 0.70 -2.13
N TRP A 763 10.90 1.72 -2.74
CA TRP A 763 12.01 1.58 -3.69
C TRP A 763 13.24 0.90 -3.13
N ALA A 764 13.44 0.92 -1.80
CA ALA A 764 14.49 0.14 -1.18
C ALA A 764 14.28 -1.38 -1.40
N ALA A 765 13.05 -1.86 -1.54
CA ALA A 765 12.75 -3.25 -1.89
C ALA A 765 12.53 -3.45 -3.40
N LYS A 766 11.81 -2.54 -4.08
CA LYS A 766 11.57 -2.63 -5.54
C LYS A 766 12.89 -2.62 -6.34
N GLY A 767 13.84 -1.76 -5.96
CA GLY A 767 15.17 -1.71 -6.56
C GLY A 767 15.90 -3.05 -6.41
N GLN A 768 15.88 -3.64 -5.21
CA GLN A 768 16.48 -4.96 -4.95
C GLN A 768 15.82 -6.06 -5.79
N ARG A 769 14.49 -6.02 -5.94
CA ARG A 769 13.77 -6.98 -6.78
C ARG A 769 14.17 -6.86 -8.25
N LEU A 770 14.31 -5.64 -8.77
CA LEU A 770 14.76 -5.38 -10.15
C LEU A 770 16.24 -5.75 -10.37
N LEU A 771 17.06 -5.75 -9.32
CA LEU A 771 18.41 -6.32 -9.34
C LEU A 771 18.41 -7.86 -9.36
N GLY A 772 17.26 -8.51 -9.18
CA GLY A 772 17.13 -9.97 -9.20
C GLY A 772 17.53 -10.64 -7.87
N ILE A 773 17.63 -9.87 -6.78
CA ILE A 773 17.91 -10.40 -5.44
C ILE A 773 16.75 -11.29 -5.00
N ARG A 774 17.03 -12.57 -4.73
CA ARG A 774 16.02 -13.54 -4.28
C ARG A 774 15.85 -13.61 -2.77
N ALA A 775 16.94 -13.44 -2.05
CA ALA A 775 16.95 -13.39 -0.59
C ALA A 775 17.94 -12.34 -0.09
N VAL A 776 17.61 -11.75 1.05
CA VAL A 776 18.50 -10.91 1.83
C VAL A 776 18.82 -11.66 3.12
N LEU A 777 20.09 -11.89 3.40
CA LEU A 777 20.58 -12.51 4.62
C LEU A 777 21.20 -11.44 5.49
N ALA A 778 20.59 -11.13 6.63
CA ALA A 778 21.08 -10.08 7.53
C ALA A 778 21.12 -10.56 8.97
N MET A 779 21.94 -9.93 9.82
CA MET A 779 21.92 -10.21 11.26
C MET A 779 20.58 -9.77 11.87
N SER A 780 20.09 -8.58 11.49
CA SER A 780 18.75 -8.11 11.83
C SER A 780 18.18 -7.16 10.78
N PHE A 781 16.86 -6.98 10.80
CA PHE A 781 16.12 -6.12 9.87
C PHE A 781 15.27 -5.12 10.63
N GLU A 782 15.11 -3.95 10.01
CA GLU A 782 14.14 -2.95 10.46
C GLU A 782 12.74 -3.27 9.95
N ARG A 783 11.73 -3.06 10.82
CA ARG A 783 10.37 -3.61 10.65
C ARG A 783 9.77 -3.32 9.27
N ILE A 784 9.75 -2.05 8.87
CA ILE A 784 9.11 -1.61 7.61
C ILE A 784 9.89 -2.14 6.40
N HIS A 785 11.22 -2.13 6.43
CA HIS A 785 12.02 -2.61 5.32
C HIS A 785 11.85 -4.12 5.13
N ARG A 786 11.85 -4.89 6.22
CA ARG A 786 11.54 -6.33 6.22
C ARG A 786 10.19 -6.61 5.55
N SER A 787 9.13 -5.89 5.94
CA SER A 787 7.80 -6.03 5.31
C SER A 787 7.82 -5.67 3.82
N ASN A 788 8.56 -4.63 3.42
CA ASN A 788 8.70 -4.27 2.00
C ASN A 788 9.44 -5.34 1.17
N LEU A 789 10.45 -6.02 1.75
CA LEU A 789 11.14 -7.14 1.09
C LEU A 789 10.16 -8.29 0.81
N VAL A 790 9.41 -8.71 1.83
CA VAL A 790 8.32 -9.69 1.70
C VAL A 790 7.32 -9.25 0.64
N GLY A 791 6.94 -7.97 0.67
CA GLY A 791 5.99 -7.39 -0.28
C GLY A 791 6.46 -7.39 -1.74
N MET A 792 7.76 -7.50 -1.99
CA MET A 792 8.34 -7.67 -3.33
C MET A 792 8.71 -9.14 -3.66
N GLY A 793 8.33 -10.08 -2.80
CA GLY A 793 8.63 -11.49 -2.94
C GLY A 793 10.09 -11.86 -2.63
N ILE A 794 10.85 -10.97 -1.99
CA ILE A 794 12.23 -11.22 -1.57
C ILE A 794 12.18 -11.86 -0.19
N LEU A 795 12.86 -12.99 0.01
CA LEU A 795 12.88 -13.69 1.30
C LEU A 795 13.91 -13.03 2.26
N PRO A 796 13.49 -12.39 3.36
CA PRO A 796 14.43 -11.95 4.39
C PRO A 796 14.79 -13.11 5.32
N LEU A 797 16.09 -13.33 5.52
CA LEU A 797 16.64 -14.38 6.36
C LEU A 797 17.50 -13.76 7.46
N ARG A 798 17.16 -14.02 8.73
CA ARG A 798 17.99 -13.69 9.89
C ARG A 798 19.12 -14.72 9.99
N LEU A 799 20.36 -14.24 9.94
CA LEU A 799 21.56 -15.04 10.15
C LEU A 799 21.69 -15.43 11.64
N PRO A 800 22.32 -16.58 11.97
CA PRO A 800 22.57 -16.94 13.35
C PRO A 800 23.57 -15.97 14.00
N ALA A 801 23.51 -15.86 15.33
CA ALA A 801 24.46 -15.05 16.10
C ALA A 801 25.92 -15.44 15.78
N GLY A 802 26.78 -14.44 15.61
CA GLY A 802 28.20 -14.64 15.25
C GLY A 802 28.49 -14.82 13.76
N ALA A 803 27.47 -14.88 12.89
CA ALA A 803 27.63 -14.96 11.44
C ALA A 803 27.56 -13.59 10.75
N SER A 804 28.19 -12.55 11.33
CA SER A 804 28.23 -11.22 10.72
C SER A 804 28.96 -11.25 9.37
N PRO A 805 28.71 -10.28 8.47
CA PRO A 805 29.44 -10.16 7.21
C PRO A 805 30.97 -10.23 7.37
N GLU A 806 31.51 -9.57 8.40
CA GLU A 806 32.92 -9.55 8.75
C GLU A 806 33.40 -10.89 9.28
N ALA A 807 32.57 -11.61 10.05
CA ALA A 807 32.89 -12.95 10.55
C ALA A 807 32.84 -14.01 9.43
N LEU A 808 31.88 -13.89 8.52
CA LEU A 808 31.74 -14.78 7.37
C LEU A 808 32.88 -14.64 6.37
N GLN A 809 33.50 -13.46 6.29
CA GLN A 809 34.63 -13.15 5.39
C GLN A 809 34.40 -13.64 3.96
N LEU A 810 33.22 -13.35 3.40
CA LEU A 810 32.87 -13.77 2.05
C LEU A 810 33.86 -13.17 1.03
N ARG A 811 34.44 -14.03 0.19
CA ARG A 811 35.40 -13.63 -0.86
C ARG A 811 34.78 -13.76 -2.25
N PRO A 812 35.30 -13.03 -3.27
CA PRO A 812 34.95 -13.30 -4.65
C PRO A 812 35.15 -14.78 -5.00
N GLY A 813 34.08 -15.46 -5.40
CA GLY A 813 34.05 -16.89 -5.71
C GLY A 813 33.24 -17.73 -4.71
N ASP A 814 33.01 -17.23 -3.49
CA ASP A 814 32.11 -17.86 -2.53
C ASP A 814 30.65 -17.75 -3.01
N ARG A 815 29.86 -18.82 -2.81
CA ARG A 815 28.45 -18.91 -3.20
C ARG A 815 27.57 -19.33 -2.03
N LEU A 816 26.30 -18.95 -2.04
CA LEU A 816 25.31 -19.37 -1.04
C LEU A 816 24.26 -20.28 -1.67
N GLU A 817 24.10 -21.48 -1.15
CA GLU A 817 22.94 -22.34 -1.44
C GLU A 817 21.86 -22.12 -0.38
N VAL A 818 20.66 -21.72 -0.81
CA VAL A 818 19.50 -21.48 0.06
C VAL A 818 18.44 -22.53 -0.22
N ASP A 819 17.91 -23.21 0.81
CA ASP A 819 16.81 -24.18 0.70
C ASP A 819 15.50 -23.63 1.30
N ALA A 820 14.77 -22.84 0.50
CA ALA A 820 13.55 -22.15 0.90
C ALA A 820 12.30 -22.75 0.23
N GLN A 821 12.01 -24.03 0.47
CA GLN A 821 10.84 -24.70 -0.12
C GLN A 821 9.51 -24.02 0.27
N PRO A 822 8.65 -23.64 -0.71
CA PRO A 822 7.38 -22.95 -0.43
C PRO A 822 6.47 -23.67 0.57
N GLU A 823 6.41 -24.99 0.53
CA GLU A 823 5.53 -25.85 1.33
C GLU A 823 5.99 -25.93 2.79
N ARG A 824 7.29 -25.70 3.05
CA ARG A 824 7.88 -25.72 4.40
C ARG A 824 7.87 -24.36 5.09
N LEU A 825 7.68 -23.29 4.30
CA LEU A 825 7.66 -21.93 4.81
C LEU A 825 6.44 -21.72 5.72
N ARG A 826 6.72 -21.19 6.90
CA ARG A 826 5.78 -20.80 7.96
C ARG A 826 6.41 -19.62 8.71
N PRO A 827 5.64 -18.85 9.51
CA PRO A 827 6.23 -17.80 10.33
C PRO A 827 7.46 -18.30 11.10
N ARG A 828 8.56 -17.54 11.05
CA ARG A 828 9.84 -17.85 11.71
C ARG A 828 10.41 -19.24 11.41
N ALA A 829 10.12 -19.79 10.22
CA ALA A 829 10.63 -21.11 9.84
C ALA A 829 12.17 -21.12 9.76
N PRO A 830 12.84 -22.20 10.19
CA PRO A 830 14.25 -22.40 9.89
C PRO A 830 14.45 -22.61 8.39
N VAL A 831 15.49 -22.00 7.83
CA VAL A 831 15.91 -22.11 6.43
C VAL A 831 17.38 -22.46 6.40
N ALA A 832 17.71 -23.61 5.78
CA ALA A 832 19.10 -24.04 5.66
C ALA A 832 19.82 -23.19 4.61
N VAL A 833 20.99 -22.67 4.98
CA VAL A 833 21.88 -21.93 4.08
C VAL A 833 23.25 -22.60 4.12
N ARG A 834 23.79 -22.98 2.95
CA ARG A 834 25.14 -23.55 2.84
C ARG A 834 26.05 -22.57 2.11
N LEU A 835 27.14 -22.20 2.78
CA LEU A 835 28.20 -21.39 2.22
C LEU A 835 29.21 -22.29 1.51
N LEU A 836 29.27 -22.16 0.19
CA LEU A 836 30.16 -22.89 -0.71
C LEU A 836 31.39 -22.02 -0.98
N ARG A 837 32.49 -22.33 -0.30
CA ARG A 837 33.73 -21.54 -0.40
C ARG A 837 34.43 -21.76 -1.75
N ALA A 838 35.15 -20.75 -2.20
CA ALA A 838 35.99 -20.85 -3.40
C ALA A 838 37.08 -21.93 -3.29
N ASP A 839 37.54 -22.23 -2.06
CA ASP A 839 38.51 -23.29 -1.75
C ASP A 839 37.90 -24.70 -1.68
N GLY A 840 36.59 -24.84 -1.90
CA GLY A 840 35.86 -26.11 -1.88
C GLY A 840 35.27 -26.50 -0.51
N ARG A 841 35.57 -25.76 0.57
CA ARG A 841 34.93 -25.97 1.88
C ARG A 841 33.43 -25.65 1.83
N ILE A 842 32.65 -26.34 2.66
CA ILE A 842 31.22 -26.10 2.80
C ILE A 842 30.89 -25.88 4.28
N GLU A 843 30.28 -24.75 4.59
CA GLU A 843 29.80 -24.40 5.93
C GLU A 843 28.26 -24.31 5.90
N THR A 844 27.59 -24.74 6.97
CA THR A 844 26.12 -24.68 7.06
C THR A 844 25.72 -23.67 8.12
N LEU A 845 24.81 -22.77 7.76
CA LEU A 845 24.20 -21.76 8.64
C LEU A 845 22.72 -22.11 8.83
N ALA A 846 22.27 -22.09 10.08
CA ALA A 846 20.86 -22.22 10.43
C ALA A 846 20.21 -20.82 10.45
N ALA A 847 19.80 -20.33 9.29
CA ALA A 847 19.08 -19.06 9.19
C ALA A 847 17.60 -19.24 9.56
N VAL A 848 16.94 -18.13 9.91
CA VAL A 848 15.51 -18.10 10.21
C VAL A 848 14.81 -17.15 9.26
N ALA A 849 13.70 -17.57 8.65
CA ALA A 849 12.87 -16.67 7.84
C ALA A 849 12.35 -15.53 8.73
N ALA A 850 12.68 -14.29 8.39
CA ALA A 850 12.19 -13.09 9.08
C ALA A 850 10.77 -12.73 8.59
N VAL A 851 9.89 -13.72 8.66
CA VAL A 851 8.49 -13.70 8.24
C VAL A 851 7.65 -13.93 9.48
N GLU A 852 6.69 -13.04 9.74
CA GLU A 852 6.03 -12.94 11.05
C GLU A 852 4.57 -13.44 10.99
N THR A 853 3.84 -13.23 9.87
CA THR A 853 2.45 -13.72 9.70
C THR A 853 2.28 -14.78 8.63
N GLN A 854 1.16 -15.49 8.70
CA GLN A 854 0.69 -16.37 7.62
C GLN A 854 0.39 -15.59 6.32
N LEU A 855 -0.14 -14.36 6.41
CA LEU A 855 -0.34 -13.48 5.26
C LEU A 855 0.99 -13.20 4.54
N GLU A 856 2.07 -12.91 5.26
CA GLU A 856 3.38 -12.70 4.66
C GLU A 856 3.94 -13.95 3.97
N VAL A 857 3.70 -15.14 4.53
CA VAL A 857 4.03 -16.42 3.87
C VAL A 857 3.27 -16.56 2.55
N GLU A 858 1.98 -16.23 2.54
CA GLU A 858 1.15 -16.26 1.32
C GLU A 858 1.63 -15.25 0.28
N LEU A 859 1.99 -14.04 0.69
CA LEU A 859 2.57 -13.01 -0.19
C LEU A 859 3.87 -13.51 -0.83
N LEU A 860 4.79 -14.12 -0.06
CA LEU A 860 6.03 -14.71 -0.60
C LEU A 860 5.74 -15.82 -1.61
N ARG A 861 4.78 -16.70 -1.32
CA ARG A 861 4.34 -17.77 -2.23
C ARG A 861 3.75 -17.23 -3.53
N GLN A 862 3.04 -16.11 -3.46
CA GLN A 862 2.44 -15.44 -4.61
C GLN A 862 3.43 -14.52 -5.35
N GLY A 863 4.64 -14.31 -4.82
CA GLY A 863 5.69 -13.48 -5.43
C GLY A 863 5.63 -12.00 -5.05
N GLY A 864 4.81 -11.63 -4.06
CA GLY A 864 4.69 -10.28 -3.52
C GLY A 864 3.25 -9.73 -3.55
N VAL A 865 3.09 -8.49 -3.10
CA VAL A 865 1.82 -7.75 -2.99
C VAL A 865 1.18 -7.53 -4.36
N ILE A 866 1.95 -7.08 -5.35
CA ILE A 866 1.44 -6.76 -6.68
C ILE A 866 0.88 -8.00 -7.39
N PRO A 867 1.63 -9.13 -7.49
CA PRO A 867 1.07 -10.39 -7.99
C PRO A 867 -0.16 -10.87 -7.21
N SER A 868 -0.17 -10.70 -5.89
CA SER A 868 -1.32 -11.07 -5.03
C SER A 868 -2.58 -10.27 -5.40
N ILE A 869 -2.45 -8.94 -5.55
CA ILE A 869 -3.55 -8.06 -5.95
C ILE A 869 -4.06 -8.46 -7.34
N LEU A 870 -3.17 -8.61 -8.33
CA LEU A 870 -3.56 -9.04 -9.68
C LEU A 870 -4.30 -10.38 -9.67
N ALA A 871 -3.79 -11.39 -8.95
CA ALA A 871 -4.43 -12.70 -8.85
C ALA A 871 -5.82 -12.61 -8.22
N ARG A 872 -5.97 -11.83 -7.15
CA ARG A 872 -7.27 -11.60 -6.48
C ARG A 872 -8.25 -10.87 -7.39
N THR A 873 -7.83 -9.80 -8.04
CA THR A 873 -8.67 -9.04 -8.98
C THR A 873 -9.09 -9.91 -10.17
N ARG A 874 -8.19 -10.73 -10.72
CA ARG A 874 -8.54 -11.68 -11.79
C ARG A 874 -9.56 -12.71 -11.31
N ALA A 875 -9.36 -13.28 -10.13
CA ALA A 875 -10.31 -14.26 -9.57
C ALA A 875 -11.70 -13.63 -9.37
N GLU A 876 -11.77 -12.41 -8.83
CA GLU A 876 -13.03 -11.70 -8.65
C GLU A 876 -13.71 -11.32 -9.98
N ALA A 877 -12.93 -10.83 -10.94
CA ALA A 877 -13.41 -10.52 -12.29
C ALA A 877 -14.02 -11.77 -12.95
N LEU A 878 -13.33 -12.92 -12.84
CA LEU A 878 -13.83 -14.19 -13.34
C LEU A 878 -15.10 -14.64 -12.61
N ARG A 879 -15.16 -14.53 -11.27
CA ARG A 879 -16.37 -14.85 -10.49
C ARG A 879 -17.58 -14.05 -10.99
N ARG A 880 -17.42 -12.73 -11.17
CA ARG A 880 -18.49 -11.85 -11.68
C ARG A 880 -18.88 -12.21 -13.12
N ALA A 881 -17.91 -12.56 -13.96
CA ALA A 881 -18.15 -12.96 -15.34
C ALA A 881 -18.91 -14.31 -15.44
N PHE A 882 -18.57 -15.27 -14.58
CA PHE A 882 -19.24 -16.58 -14.52
C PHE A 882 -20.59 -16.55 -13.81
N ALA A 883 -20.73 -15.74 -12.76
CA ALA A 883 -21.93 -15.69 -11.92
C ALA A 883 -22.31 -14.24 -11.57
N PRO A 884 -22.92 -13.49 -12.49
CA PRO A 884 -23.32 -12.10 -12.25
C PRO A 884 -24.31 -11.94 -11.07
N ALA A 885 -25.10 -12.99 -10.78
CA ALA A 885 -26.05 -13.03 -9.66
C ALA A 885 -25.41 -13.46 -8.33
N GLY A 886 -24.08 -13.70 -8.29
CA GLY A 886 -23.38 -14.21 -7.10
C GLY A 886 -23.52 -15.72 -6.86
N VAL A 887 -24.29 -16.42 -7.70
CA VAL A 887 -24.48 -17.88 -7.70
C VAL A 887 -24.23 -18.39 -9.11
N LEU A 888 -23.44 -19.44 -9.26
CA LEU A 888 -23.19 -20.08 -10.55
C LEU A 888 -24.38 -20.97 -10.91
N ARG A 889 -25.11 -20.65 -11.98
CA ARG A 889 -26.25 -21.46 -12.45
C ARG A 889 -25.80 -22.34 -13.61
N ALA A 890 -25.79 -23.66 -13.41
CA ALA A 890 -25.39 -24.62 -14.43
C ALA A 890 -26.61 -25.35 -15.01
N ALA A 891 -26.80 -25.29 -16.32
CA ALA A 891 -27.85 -26.04 -17.01
C ALA A 891 -27.48 -27.53 -17.11
N ILE A 892 -28.27 -28.39 -16.47
CA ILE A 892 -28.05 -29.84 -16.41
C ILE A 892 -29.17 -30.55 -17.19
N ASN A 893 -28.80 -31.20 -18.29
CA ASN A 893 -29.74 -31.94 -19.16
C ASN A 893 -29.90 -33.40 -18.71
N LEU A 894 -31.05 -33.74 -18.14
CA LEU A 894 -31.40 -35.12 -17.75
C LEU A 894 -31.83 -35.99 -18.94
N GLY A 895 -32.17 -35.39 -20.08
CA GLY A 895 -32.48 -36.11 -21.31
C GLY A 895 -31.28 -36.84 -21.92
N ASN A 896 -30.06 -36.62 -21.40
CA ASN A 896 -28.89 -37.42 -21.73
C ASN A 896 -28.35 -38.12 -20.47
N PRO A 897 -28.72 -39.40 -20.26
CA PRO A 897 -28.37 -40.14 -19.05
C PRO A 897 -26.87 -40.44 -18.90
N ILE A 898 -26.05 -40.17 -19.93
CA ILE A 898 -24.58 -40.24 -19.83
C ILE A 898 -24.02 -39.02 -19.08
N LEU A 899 -24.65 -37.87 -19.23
CA LEU A 899 -24.18 -36.59 -18.68
C LEU A 899 -24.71 -36.34 -17.27
N ALA A 900 -26.00 -36.63 -17.05
CA ALA A 900 -26.64 -36.50 -15.76
C ALA A 900 -27.87 -37.41 -15.64
N ARG A 901 -28.17 -37.87 -14.42
CA ARG A 901 -29.38 -38.62 -14.06
C ARG A 901 -29.91 -38.15 -12.71
N ARG A 902 -31.19 -38.40 -12.46
CA ARG A 902 -31.80 -38.25 -11.14
C ARG A 902 -31.79 -39.60 -10.43
N ASP A 903 -31.31 -39.63 -9.18
CA ASP A 903 -31.40 -40.80 -8.32
C ASP A 903 -32.89 -41.08 -7.99
N PRO A 904 -33.43 -42.25 -8.35
CA PRO A 904 -34.83 -42.58 -8.11
C PRO A 904 -35.21 -42.68 -6.63
N ALA A 905 -34.26 -42.98 -5.74
CA ALA A 905 -34.49 -43.17 -4.31
C ALA A 905 -34.31 -41.88 -3.50
N ARG A 906 -33.36 -41.02 -3.90
CA ARG A 906 -33.03 -39.78 -3.17
C ARG A 906 -33.50 -38.50 -3.85
N GLY A 907 -33.88 -38.56 -5.12
CA GLY A 907 -34.28 -37.39 -5.91
C GLY A 907 -33.12 -36.46 -6.30
N GLU A 908 -31.90 -36.72 -5.83
CA GLU A 908 -30.69 -35.93 -6.13
C GLU A 908 -30.24 -36.10 -7.57
N VAL A 909 -29.71 -35.02 -8.17
CA VAL A 909 -29.16 -35.03 -9.53
C VAL A 909 -27.65 -35.27 -9.47
N GLY A 910 -27.16 -36.27 -10.21
CA GLY A 910 -25.76 -36.66 -10.28
C GLY A 910 -25.31 -36.93 -11.72
N GLY A 911 -24.00 -37.01 -11.95
CA GLY A 911 -23.40 -37.28 -13.25
C GLY A 911 -22.13 -36.46 -13.50
N VAL A 912 -21.45 -36.74 -14.61
CA VAL A 912 -20.19 -36.04 -14.97
C VAL A 912 -20.38 -34.54 -15.13
N SER A 913 -21.52 -34.09 -15.68
CA SER A 913 -21.82 -32.65 -15.83
C SER A 913 -22.05 -31.97 -14.47
N VAL A 914 -22.69 -32.66 -13.52
CA VAL A 914 -22.87 -32.13 -12.16
C VAL A 914 -21.54 -32.03 -11.43
N ASP A 915 -20.69 -33.05 -11.55
CA ASP A 915 -19.39 -33.07 -10.89
C ASP A 915 -18.44 -32.00 -11.46
N LEU A 916 -18.46 -31.77 -12.78
CA LEU A 916 -17.72 -30.66 -13.41
C LEU A 916 -18.26 -29.29 -12.98
N ALA A 917 -19.59 -29.12 -12.90
CA ALA A 917 -20.19 -27.87 -12.43
C ALA A 917 -19.82 -27.59 -10.95
N ARG A 918 -19.82 -28.62 -10.10
CA ARG A 918 -19.37 -28.53 -8.70
C ARG A 918 -17.89 -28.20 -8.59
N ALA A 919 -17.04 -28.84 -9.40
CA ALA A 919 -15.61 -28.56 -9.41
C ALA A 919 -15.31 -27.12 -9.86
N LEU A 920 -15.99 -26.63 -10.89
CA LEU A 920 -15.85 -25.25 -11.33
C LEU A 920 -16.37 -24.25 -10.29
N ALA A 921 -17.55 -24.49 -9.71
CA ALA A 921 -18.10 -23.65 -8.64
C ALA A 921 -17.16 -23.60 -7.43
N HIS A 922 -16.57 -24.73 -7.07
CA HIS A 922 -15.57 -24.82 -6.00
C HIS A 922 -14.28 -24.06 -6.35
N GLU A 923 -13.75 -24.20 -7.58
CA GLU A 923 -12.57 -23.45 -8.04
C GLU A 923 -12.81 -21.93 -8.03
N LEU A 924 -14.03 -21.51 -8.40
CA LEU A 924 -14.45 -20.12 -8.36
C LEU A 924 -14.90 -19.65 -6.97
N ALA A 925 -15.00 -20.54 -5.97
CA ALA A 925 -15.60 -20.28 -4.65
C ALA A 925 -16.98 -19.60 -4.73
N LEU A 926 -17.85 -20.13 -5.59
CA LEU A 926 -19.23 -19.67 -5.78
C LEU A 926 -20.21 -20.75 -5.30
N PRO A 927 -21.38 -20.37 -4.74
CA PRO A 927 -22.51 -21.28 -4.61
C PRO A 927 -22.93 -21.79 -6.00
N LEU A 928 -23.40 -23.03 -6.06
CA LEU A 928 -23.88 -23.67 -7.29
C LEU A 928 -25.38 -23.90 -7.23
N GLU A 929 -26.09 -23.48 -8.27
CA GLU A 929 -27.48 -23.81 -8.53
C GLU A 929 -27.58 -24.66 -9.81
N LEU A 930 -28.31 -25.76 -9.76
CA LEU A 930 -28.52 -26.64 -10.90
C LEU A 930 -29.85 -26.32 -11.58
N VAL A 931 -29.78 -25.79 -12.80
CA VAL A 931 -30.96 -25.54 -13.65
C VAL A 931 -31.24 -26.81 -14.44
N VAL A 932 -32.15 -27.64 -13.92
CA VAL A 932 -32.44 -28.96 -14.48
C VAL A 932 -33.41 -28.84 -15.66
N VAL A 933 -33.06 -29.45 -16.79
CA VAL A 933 -33.91 -29.51 -18.00
C VAL A 933 -33.99 -30.93 -18.55
N GLU A 934 -35.08 -31.24 -19.23
CA GLU A 934 -35.36 -32.59 -19.74
C GLU A 934 -34.87 -32.82 -21.20
N ALA A 935 -34.37 -31.77 -21.86
CA ALA A 935 -33.92 -31.85 -23.25
C ALA A 935 -32.72 -30.94 -23.55
N ALA A 936 -31.90 -31.36 -24.51
CA ALA A 936 -30.69 -30.63 -24.90
C ALA A 936 -30.98 -29.22 -25.47
N GLY A 937 -32.08 -29.06 -26.22
CA GLY A 937 -32.49 -27.75 -26.75
C GLY A 937 -32.83 -26.73 -25.66
N LEU A 938 -33.55 -27.17 -24.62
CA LEU A 938 -33.92 -26.33 -23.47
C LEU A 938 -32.69 -25.92 -22.66
N SER A 939 -31.64 -26.75 -22.62
CA SER A 939 -30.39 -26.42 -21.95
C SER A 939 -29.68 -25.25 -22.64
N VAL A 940 -29.65 -25.25 -23.97
CA VAL A 940 -29.06 -24.16 -24.77
C VAL A 940 -29.88 -22.89 -24.61
N GLU A 941 -31.21 -22.99 -24.71
CA GLU A 941 -32.15 -21.89 -24.51
C GLU A 941 -32.01 -21.25 -23.12
N ALA A 942 -31.82 -22.06 -22.08
CA ALA A 942 -31.59 -21.57 -20.72
C ALA A 942 -30.31 -20.71 -20.61
N VAL A 943 -29.23 -21.09 -21.29
CA VAL A 943 -27.98 -20.29 -21.31
C VAL A 943 -28.12 -19.04 -22.16
N GLU A 944 -28.75 -19.15 -23.34
CA GLU A 944 -28.99 -18.01 -24.23
C GLU A 944 -29.86 -16.93 -23.58
N ARG A 945 -30.92 -17.34 -22.89
CA ARG A 945 -31.84 -16.45 -22.16
C ARG A 945 -31.31 -15.97 -20.80
N GLY A 946 -30.11 -16.43 -20.38
CA GLY A 946 -29.51 -16.05 -19.10
C GLY A 946 -30.19 -16.64 -17.85
N GLN A 947 -31.00 -17.69 -18.03
CA GLN A 947 -31.56 -18.49 -16.94
C GLN A 947 -30.49 -19.38 -16.30
N ALA A 948 -29.52 -19.83 -17.10
CA ALA A 948 -28.28 -20.44 -16.65
C ALA A 948 -27.07 -19.64 -17.14
N ASP A 949 -25.96 -19.73 -16.42
CA ASP A 949 -24.71 -19.04 -16.76
C ASP A 949 -23.82 -19.87 -17.69
N LEU A 950 -23.86 -21.19 -17.55
CA LEU A 950 -23.19 -22.18 -18.40
C LEU A 950 -24.03 -23.44 -18.58
N GLY A 951 -23.65 -24.27 -19.55
CA GLY A 951 -24.26 -25.59 -19.75
C GLY A 951 -23.34 -26.60 -20.42
N PHE A 952 -23.89 -27.78 -20.66
CA PHE A 952 -23.19 -28.94 -21.22
C PHE A 952 -23.88 -29.37 -22.52
N PHE A 953 -23.15 -29.32 -23.63
CA PHE A 953 -23.75 -29.44 -24.95
C PHE A 953 -22.87 -30.23 -25.90
N ALA A 954 -23.49 -30.83 -26.91
CA ALA A 954 -22.76 -31.27 -28.09
C ALA A 954 -22.31 -30.04 -28.92
N ILE A 955 -21.06 -30.04 -29.35
CA ILE A 955 -20.52 -29.02 -30.27
C ILE A 955 -21.27 -29.11 -31.59
N ASP A 956 -21.90 -28.00 -32.01
CA ASP A 956 -22.62 -27.87 -33.27
C ASP A 956 -22.40 -26.46 -33.88
N PRO A 957 -22.18 -26.34 -35.21
CA PRO A 957 -21.93 -25.06 -35.86
C PRO A 957 -23.03 -24.00 -35.69
N LEU A 958 -24.31 -24.40 -35.62
CA LEU A 958 -25.41 -23.44 -35.43
C LEU A 958 -25.40 -22.88 -34.00
N ARG A 959 -25.18 -23.75 -33.01
CA ARG A 959 -25.06 -23.33 -31.61
C ARG A 959 -23.81 -22.50 -31.34
N ALA A 960 -22.74 -22.72 -32.10
CA ALA A 960 -21.49 -21.97 -31.97
C ALA A 960 -21.64 -20.47 -32.30
N GLN A 961 -22.73 -20.06 -32.96
CA GLN A 961 -23.05 -18.65 -33.19
C GLN A 961 -23.38 -17.91 -31.88
N HIS A 962 -23.96 -18.61 -30.91
CA HIS A 962 -24.43 -18.02 -29.64
C HIS A 962 -23.72 -18.56 -28.40
N ILE A 963 -23.02 -19.70 -28.52
CA ILE A 963 -22.30 -20.36 -27.43
C ILE A 963 -20.80 -20.39 -27.75
N ALA A 964 -19.98 -19.97 -26.79
CA ALA A 964 -18.55 -20.22 -26.78
C ALA A 964 -18.31 -21.60 -26.14
N PHE A 965 -17.91 -22.57 -26.96
CA PHE A 965 -17.63 -23.94 -26.51
C PHE A 965 -16.19 -24.10 -26.05
N THR A 966 -16.00 -24.93 -25.03
CA THR A 966 -14.69 -25.52 -24.75
C THR A 966 -14.35 -26.61 -25.75
N ALA A 967 -13.11 -27.11 -25.69
CA ALA A 967 -12.81 -28.44 -26.20
C ALA A 967 -13.72 -29.50 -25.55
N PRO A 968 -14.02 -30.63 -26.23
CA PRO A 968 -14.86 -31.65 -25.65
C PRO A 968 -14.21 -32.27 -24.41
N HIS A 969 -15.02 -32.63 -23.42
CA HIS A 969 -14.64 -33.38 -22.22
C HIS A 969 -15.02 -34.86 -22.34
N VAL A 970 -16.13 -35.17 -23.02
CA VAL A 970 -16.63 -36.54 -23.23
C VAL A 970 -16.98 -36.75 -24.70
N LEU A 971 -16.66 -37.93 -25.22
CA LEU A 971 -17.03 -38.42 -26.54
C LEU A 971 -18.09 -39.52 -26.38
N ILE A 972 -19.21 -39.35 -27.07
CA ILE A 972 -20.36 -40.26 -27.05
C ILE A 972 -20.64 -40.73 -28.47
N GLU A 973 -20.98 -42.00 -28.66
CA GLU A 973 -21.23 -42.58 -29.98
C GLU A 973 -22.73 -42.56 -30.31
N GLY A 974 -23.07 -41.97 -31.46
CA GLY A 974 -24.41 -42.03 -32.06
C GLY A 974 -24.50 -43.25 -32.96
N CYS A 975 -25.47 -44.13 -32.70
CA CYS A 975 -25.66 -45.38 -33.42
C CYS A 975 -27.09 -45.51 -33.92
N TYR A 976 -27.26 -46.37 -34.92
CA TYR A 976 -28.58 -46.81 -35.36
C TYR A 976 -28.98 -48.10 -34.66
N LEU A 977 -30.26 -48.22 -34.36
CA LEU A 977 -30.93 -49.39 -33.84
C LEU A 977 -31.95 -49.85 -34.89
N VAL A 978 -31.98 -51.15 -35.15
CA VAL A 978 -32.92 -51.79 -36.08
C VAL A 978 -33.56 -53.00 -35.39
N ARG A 979 -34.62 -53.54 -35.98
CA ARG A 979 -35.17 -54.83 -35.55
C ARG A 979 -34.20 -55.96 -35.88
N GLU A 980 -34.22 -57.03 -35.10
CA GLU A 980 -33.31 -58.18 -35.25
C GLU A 980 -33.36 -58.76 -36.68
N ASP A 981 -34.58 -58.87 -37.22
CA ASP A 981 -34.90 -59.40 -38.56
C ASP A 981 -34.69 -58.37 -39.70
N SER A 982 -34.29 -57.14 -39.38
CA SER A 982 -34.03 -56.11 -40.40
C SER A 982 -32.90 -56.54 -41.34
N PRO A 983 -33.06 -56.36 -42.67
CA PRO A 983 -32.02 -56.67 -43.63
C PRO A 983 -30.81 -55.72 -43.56
N LEU A 984 -30.94 -54.57 -42.86
CA LEU A 984 -29.90 -53.53 -42.75
C LEU A 984 -28.65 -54.05 -42.04
N ARG A 985 -27.49 -54.03 -42.70
CA ARG A 985 -26.21 -54.48 -42.10
C ARG A 985 -25.22 -53.37 -41.83
N SER A 986 -25.28 -52.27 -42.57
CA SER A 986 -24.37 -51.13 -42.43
C SER A 986 -25.09 -49.77 -42.39
N ASN A 987 -24.39 -48.73 -41.93
CA ASN A 987 -24.95 -47.38 -41.82
C ASN A 987 -25.28 -46.75 -43.18
N ASP A 988 -24.51 -47.07 -44.23
CA ASP A 988 -24.71 -46.54 -45.59
C ASP A 988 -26.05 -46.96 -46.20
N GLU A 989 -26.60 -48.06 -45.71
CA GLU A 989 -27.92 -48.54 -46.12
C GLU A 989 -29.05 -47.73 -45.44
N VAL A 990 -28.80 -46.86 -44.46
CA VAL A 990 -29.89 -46.17 -43.75
C VAL A 990 -30.53 -45.07 -44.61
N ASP A 991 -29.77 -44.37 -45.46
CA ASP A 991 -30.28 -43.27 -46.30
C ASP A 991 -30.82 -43.74 -47.66
N ALA A 992 -32.04 -44.25 -47.69
CA ALA A 992 -32.69 -44.65 -48.95
C ALA A 992 -34.15 -44.19 -49.05
N PRO A 993 -34.68 -44.02 -50.28
CA PRO A 993 -36.08 -43.64 -50.48
C PRO A 993 -37.05 -44.61 -49.79
N GLY A 994 -38.05 -44.06 -49.10
CA GLY A 994 -39.07 -44.84 -48.40
C GLY A 994 -38.70 -45.28 -46.99
N ARG A 995 -37.43 -45.14 -46.56
CA ARG A 995 -37.02 -45.41 -45.18
C ARG A 995 -37.41 -44.28 -44.24
N VAL A 996 -37.79 -44.62 -43.01
CA VAL A 996 -38.10 -43.70 -41.94
C VAL A 996 -37.15 -43.93 -40.76
N VAL A 997 -36.44 -42.87 -40.38
CA VAL A 997 -35.50 -42.85 -39.24
C VAL A 997 -36.14 -42.07 -38.09
N VAL A 998 -36.37 -42.74 -36.97
CA VAL A 998 -36.90 -42.14 -35.74
C VAL A 998 -35.78 -41.55 -34.92
N VAL A 999 -35.89 -40.27 -34.55
CA VAL A 999 -34.84 -39.54 -33.84
C VAL A 999 -35.42 -38.60 -32.78
N GLY A 1000 -34.70 -38.37 -31.68
CA GLY A 1000 -35.14 -37.45 -30.65
C GLY A 1000 -35.07 -35.99 -31.12
N ARG A 1001 -36.19 -35.26 -31.09
CA ARG A 1001 -36.30 -33.87 -31.53
C ARG A 1001 -35.26 -32.97 -30.88
N GLY A 1002 -34.51 -32.20 -31.68
CA GLY A 1002 -33.54 -31.22 -31.21
C GLY A 1002 -32.26 -31.80 -30.58
N SER A 1003 -32.09 -33.13 -30.66
CA SER A 1003 -30.85 -33.79 -30.25
C SER A 1003 -29.70 -33.48 -31.22
N ALA A 1004 -28.46 -33.71 -30.80
CA ALA A 1004 -27.28 -33.48 -31.64
C ALA A 1004 -27.29 -34.35 -32.92
N TYR A 1005 -27.81 -35.56 -32.81
CA TYR A 1005 -27.92 -36.49 -33.92
C TYR A 1005 -29.14 -36.22 -34.81
N ASP A 1006 -30.25 -35.66 -34.32
CA ASP A 1006 -31.31 -35.09 -35.18
C ASP A 1006 -30.76 -34.00 -36.10
N LEU A 1007 -30.00 -33.04 -35.53
CA LEU A 1007 -29.38 -31.96 -36.30
C LEU A 1007 -28.35 -32.50 -37.31
N HIS A 1008 -27.57 -33.52 -36.95
CA HIS A 1008 -26.64 -34.18 -37.86
C HIS A 1008 -27.39 -34.89 -39.01
N LEU A 1009 -28.34 -35.75 -38.68
CA LEU A 1009 -29.11 -36.55 -39.66
C LEU A 1009 -29.94 -35.68 -40.59
N THR A 1010 -30.51 -34.57 -40.09
CA THR A 1010 -31.21 -33.58 -40.92
C THR A 1010 -30.28 -32.98 -41.99
N ARG A 1011 -28.97 -32.92 -41.73
CA ARG A 1011 -27.97 -32.40 -42.69
C ARG A 1011 -27.35 -33.48 -43.56
N THR A 1012 -27.32 -34.75 -43.12
CA THR A 1012 -26.61 -35.84 -43.81
C THR A 1012 -27.53 -36.76 -44.60
N LEU A 1013 -28.72 -37.08 -44.09
CA LEU A 1013 -29.71 -37.88 -44.82
C LEU A 1013 -30.31 -37.05 -45.96
N ARG A 1014 -30.31 -37.60 -47.17
CA ARG A 1014 -30.83 -36.97 -48.40
C ARG A 1014 -32.09 -37.62 -48.90
N HIS A 1015 -32.31 -38.90 -48.59
CA HIS A 1015 -33.36 -39.74 -49.17
C HIS A 1015 -34.32 -40.33 -48.14
N ALA A 1016 -33.85 -40.65 -46.93
CA ALA A 1016 -34.69 -41.15 -45.84
C ALA A 1016 -35.50 -40.02 -45.18
N ARG A 1017 -36.72 -40.33 -44.73
CA ARG A 1017 -37.57 -39.39 -43.98
C ARG A 1017 -37.25 -39.47 -42.49
N ILE A 1018 -37.16 -38.31 -41.83
CA ILE A 1018 -36.92 -38.23 -40.38
C ILE A 1018 -38.25 -38.07 -39.64
N GLU A 1019 -38.52 -38.99 -38.72
CA GLU A 1019 -39.63 -38.91 -37.78
C GLU A 1019 -39.10 -38.52 -36.39
N ARG A 1020 -39.68 -37.50 -35.75
CA ARG A 1020 -39.12 -36.91 -34.53
C ARG A 1020 -39.89 -37.31 -33.28
N ALA A 1021 -39.28 -38.17 -32.46
CA ALA A 1021 -39.76 -38.47 -31.12
C ALA A 1021 -39.65 -37.22 -30.21
N PRO A 1022 -40.54 -37.06 -29.20
CA PRO A 1022 -40.56 -35.87 -28.34
C PRO A 1022 -39.26 -35.64 -27.57
N THR A 1023 -38.61 -36.73 -27.13
CA THR A 1023 -37.36 -36.70 -26.35
C THR A 1023 -36.45 -37.85 -26.78
N SER A 1024 -35.16 -37.77 -26.44
CA SER A 1024 -34.20 -38.86 -26.69
C SER A 1024 -34.60 -40.19 -26.02
N PRO A 1025 -35.03 -40.22 -24.74
CA PRO A 1025 -35.57 -41.43 -24.12
C PRO A 1025 -36.75 -42.07 -24.86
N ALA A 1026 -37.61 -41.27 -25.50
CA ALA A 1026 -38.81 -41.76 -26.18
C ALA A 1026 -38.54 -42.35 -27.58
N VAL A 1027 -37.29 -42.32 -28.08
CA VAL A 1027 -36.95 -42.73 -29.46
C VAL A 1027 -37.31 -44.18 -29.73
N VAL A 1028 -36.89 -45.11 -28.86
CA VAL A 1028 -37.11 -46.54 -29.11
C VAL A 1028 -38.57 -46.91 -28.92
N ASP A 1029 -39.25 -46.33 -27.93
CA ASP A 1029 -40.68 -46.57 -27.72
C ASP A 1029 -41.51 -46.02 -28.92
N THR A 1030 -41.14 -44.87 -29.46
CA THR A 1030 -41.77 -44.31 -30.68
C THR A 1030 -41.50 -45.19 -31.91
N PHE A 1031 -40.26 -45.67 -32.05
CA PHE A 1031 -39.86 -46.59 -33.11
C PHE A 1031 -40.62 -47.91 -33.07
N VAL A 1032 -40.83 -48.47 -31.87
CA VAL A 1032 -41.62 -49.68 -31.68
C VAL A 1032 -43.10 -49.41 -31.96
N ALA A 1033 -43.65 -48.29 -31.48
CA ALA A 1033 -45.05 -47.91 -31.68
C ALA A 1033 -45.41 -47.70 -33.16
N LEU A 1034 -44.48 -47.20 -33.97
CA LEU A 1034 -44.66 -47.02 -35.42
C LEU A 1034 -44.62 -48.35 -36.20
N GLY A 1035 -44.14 -49.44 -35.59
CA GLY A 1035 -44.08 -50.76 -36.21
C GLY A 1035 -43.39 -50.72 -37.59
N ALA A 1036 -44.03 -51.32 -38.59
CA ALA A 1036 -43.51 -51.36 -39.97
C ALA A 1036 -43.42 -50.00 -40.67
N GLN A 1037 -43.89 -48.89 -40.06
CA GLN A 1037 -43.79 -47.54 -40.62
C GLN A 1037 -42.45 -46.86 -40.31
N ALA A 1038 -41.58 -47.49 -39.51
CA ALA A 1038 -40.24 -47.03 -39.20
C ALA A 1038 -39.23 -48.17 -39.22
N GLU A 1039 -38.13 -48.02 -39.95
CA GLU A 1039 -37.10 -49.06 -40.13
C GLU A 1039 -35.90 -48.90 -39.18
N VAL A 1040 -35.63 -47.66 -38.75
CA VAL A 1040 -34.43 -47.33 -37.97
C VAL A 1040 -34.76 -46.38 -36.82
N ALA A 1041 -34.21 -46.64 -35.65
CA ALA A 1041 -34.10 -45.66 -34.55
C ALA A 1041 -32.66 -45.13 -34.49
N ALA A 1042 -32.49 -43.83 -34.30
CA ALA A 1042 -31.19 -43.20 -34.12
C ALA A 1042 -31.07 -42.61 -32.71
N GLY A 1043 -29.97 -42.93 -32.03
CA GLY A 1043 -29.80 -42.56 -30.64
C GLY A 1043 -28.37 -42.74 -30.16
N VAL A 1044 -28.18 -42.54 -28.86
CA VAL A 1044 -26.90 -42.76 -28.21
C VAL A 1044 -26.72 -44.25 -27.93
N ARG A 1045 -25.55 -44.81 -28.26
CA ARG A 1045 -25.24 -46.26 -28.15
C ARG A 1045 -25.74 -46.88 -26.85
N GLN A 1046 -25.38 -46.31 -25.71
CA GLN A 1046 -25.75 -46.82 -24.38
C GLN A 1046 -27.26 -46.88 -24.15
N GLN A 1047 -27.97 -45.86 -24.61
CA GLN A 1047 -29.42 -45.81 -24.47
C GLN A 1047 -30.05 -46.88 -25.35
N LEU A 1048 -29.60 -46.99 -26.60
CA LEU A 1048 -30.09 -47.98 -27.55
C LEU A 1048 -29.79 -49.42 -27.11
N GLU A 1049 -28.61 -49.67 -26.53
CA GLU A 1049 -28.24 -50.98 -25.96
C GLU A 1049 -29.13 -51.34 -24.77
N ALA A 1050 -29.38 -50.38 -23.87
CA ALA A 1050 -30.28 -50.58 -22.74
C ALA A 1050 -31.73 -50.84 -23.18
N ASP A 1051 -32.21 -50.08 -24.16
CA ASP A 1051 -33.55 -50.25 -24.72
C ASP A 1051 -33.68 -51.57 -25.50
N ALA A 1052 -32.65 -51.96 -26.25
CA ALA A 1052 -32.61 -53.25 -26.95
C ALA A 1052 -32.63 -54.42 -25.97
N ALA A 1053 -31.86 -54.35 -24.88
CA ALA A 1053 -31.87 -55.35 -23.81
C ALA A 1053 -33.21 -55.41 -23.07
N ARG A 1054 -33.87 -54.25 -22.86
CA ARG A 1054 -35.17 -54.13 -22.19
C ARG A 1054 -36.31 -54.72 -23.02
N LEU A 1055 -36.35 -54.44 -24.32
CA LEU A 1055 -37.48 -54.78 -25.18
C LEU A 1055 -37.32 -56.13 -25.89
N GLY A 1056 -36.08 -56.55 -26.15
CA GLY A 1056 -35.78 -57.75 -26.94
C GLY A 1056 -36.10 -57.59 -28.44
N GLY A 1057 -35.46 -58.38 -29.30
CA GLY A 1057 -35.71 -58.38 -30.75
C GLY A 1057 -35.22 -57.14 -31.50
N LEU A 1058 -34.29 -56.38 -30.91
CA LEU A 1058 -33.65 -55.19 -31.48
C LEU A 1058 -32.14 -55.36 -31.45
N ARG A 1059 -31.44 -54.87 -32.47
CA ARG A 1059 -29.97 -54.86 -32.55
C ARG A 1059 -29.44 -53.52 -33.06
N LEU A 1060 -28.24 -53.17 -32.62
CA LEU A 1060 -27.53 -52.00 -33.13
C LEU A 1060 -26.83 -52.34 -34.45
N LEU A 1061 -26.65 -51.33 -35.31
CA LEU A 1061 -25.70 -51.41 -36.41
C LEU A 1061 -24.26 -51.27 -35.86
N PRO A 1062 -23.27 -51.98 -36.46
CA PRO A 1062 -21.95 -52.17 -35.84
C PRO A 1062 -21.13 -50.87 -35.71
N GLU A 1063 -21.30 -49.92 -36.63
CA GLU A 1063 -20.53 -48.67 -36.62
C GLU A 1063 -21.35 -47.49 -36.08
N PRO A 1064 -20.74 -46.58 -35.31
CA PRO A 1064 -21.37 -45.31 -34.99
C PRO A 1064 -21.45 -44.44 -36.25
N PHE A 1065 -22.59 -43.84 -36.53
CA PHE A 1065 -22.73 -42.90 -37.64
C PHE A 1065 -22.16 -41.51 -37.29
N MET A 1066 -21.98 -41.23 -35.99
CA MET A 1066 -21.31 -40.00 -35.54
C MET A 1066 -20.66 -40.15 -34.16
N VAL A 1067 -19.65 -39.33 -33.90
CA VAL A 1067 -19.11 -39.09 -32.56
C VAL A 1067 -19.62 -37.74 -32.06
N ILE A 1068 -20.44 -37.77 -31.02
CA ILE A 1068 -21.00 -36.61 -30.34
C ILE A 1068 -19.94 -36.08 -29.37
N ARG A 1069 -19.40 -34.90 -29.71
CA ARG A 1069 -18.36 -34.21 -28.93
C ARG A 1069 -19.02 -33.32 -27.88
N GLN A 1070 -19.07 -33.77 -26.62
CA GLN A 1070 -19.69 -33.02 -25.52
C GLN A 1070 -18.69 -32.02 -24.93
N ALA A 1071 -19.08 -30.76 -24.86
CA ALA A 1071 -18.29 -29.64 -24.34
C ALA A 1071 -19.07 -28.91 -23.24
N MET A 1072 -18.35 -28.11 -22.45
CA MET A 1072 -18.97 -27.06 -21.66
C MET A 1072 -19.13 -25.83 -22.56
N GLY A 1073 -20.09 -24.97 -22.25
CA GLY A 1073 -20.26 -23.74 -23.00
C GLY A 1073 -20.92 -22.64 -22.19
N LEU A 1074 -20.60 -21.41 -22.56
CA LEU A 1074 -21.18 -20.19 -22.02
C LEU A 1074 -21.66 -19.29 -23.16
N ARG A 1075 -22.51 -18.31 -22.87
CA ARG A 1075 -23.02 -17.37 -23.89
C ARG A 1075 -21.86 -16.61 -24.55
N ARG A 1076 -21.80 -16.55 -25.87
CA ARG A 1076 -20.63 -16.08 -26.63
C ARG A 1076 -20.23 -14.63 -26.33
N ASP A 1077 -21.20 -13.79 -26.02
CA ASP A 1077 -21.04 -12.37 -25.64
C ASP A 1077 -20.74 -12.17 -24.14
N ARG A 1078 -20.66 -13.24 -23.33
CA ARG A 1078 -20.51 -13.14 -21.87
C ARG A 1078 -19.19 -12.49 -21.49
N SER A 1079 -18.07 -13.08 -21.92
CA SER A 1079 -16.71 -12.65 -21.60
C SER A 1079 -15.72 -13.60 -22.27
N GLU A 1080 -14.81 -13.06 -23.08
CA GLU A 1080 -13.71 -13.82 -23.69
C GLU A 1080 -12.75 -14.42 -22.61
N PRO A 1081 -12.34 -13.68 -21.56
CA PRO A 1081 -11.60 -14.27 -20.44
C PRO A 1081 -12.33 -15.42 -19.73
N ALA A 1082 -13.65 -15.33 -19.54
CA ALA A 1082 -14.41 -16.43 -18.94
C ALA A 1082 -14.44 -17.66 -19.86
N ALA A 1083 -14.56 -17.45 -21.18
CA ALA A 1083 -14.51 -18.53 -22.17
C ALA A 1083 -13.15 -19.24 -22.16
N ALA A 1084 -12.06 -18.47 -22.17
CA ALA A 1084 -10.70 -18.99 -22.07
C ALA A 1084 -10.47 -19.74 -20.75
N ALA A 1085 -10.90 -19.17 -19.62
CA ALA A 1085 -10.81 -19.82 -18.31
C ALA A 1085 -11.61 -21.13 -18.24
N LEU A 1086 -12.80 -21.17 -18.85
CA LEU A 1086 -13.62 -22.38 -18.93
C LEU A 1086 -12.95 -23.45 -19.81
N ALA A 1087 -12.34 -23.06 -20.92
CA ALA A 1087 -11.60 -23.97 -21.79
C ALA A 1087 -10.38 -24.57 -21.07
N ASP A 1088 -9.58 -23.72 -20.41
CA ASP A 1088 -8.43 -24.15 -19.60
C ASP A 1088 -8.86 -25.09 -18.46
N PHE A 1089 -9.98 -24.79 -17.80
CA PHE A 1089 -10.56 -25.64 -16.76
C PHE A 1089 -10.85 -27.05 -17.30
N VAL A 1090 -11.52 -27.15 -18.46
CA VAL A 1090 -11.86 -28.44 -19.06
C VAL A 1090 -10.61 -29.24 -19.44
N GLU A 1091 -9.59 -28.61 -20.02
CA GLU A 1091 -8.33 -29.29 -20.34
C GLU A 1091 -7.62 -29.79 -19.07
N ARG A 1092 -7.59 -29.00 -17.99
CA ARG A 1092 -7.03 -29.45 -16.70
C ARG A 1092 -7.80 -30.63 -16.11
N MET A 1093 -9.13 -30.61 -16.18
CA MET A 1093 -9.97 -31.71 -15.67
C MET A 1093 -9.80 -32.99 -16.48
N LYS A 1094 -9.52 -32.90 -17.78
CA LYS A 1094 -9.14 -34.06 -18.59
C LYS A 1094 -7.76 -34.58 -18.20
N ALA A 1095 -6.76 -33.71 -18.15
CA ALA A 1095 -5.37 -34.08 -17.86
C ALA A 1095 -5.17 -34.66 -16.45
N SER A 1096 -5.95 -34.22 -15.47
CA SER A 1096 -5.89 -34.73 -14.10
C SER A 1096 -6.55 -36.10 -13.91
N GLY A 1097 -7.24 -36.62 -14.93
CA GLY A 1097 -8.06 -37.83 -14.82
C GLY A 1097 -9.41 -37.60 -14.11
N PHE A 1098 -9.76 -36.35 -13.74
CA PHE A 1098 -11.01 -36.03 -13.06
C PHE A 1098 -12.24 -36.49 -13.86
N VAL A 1099 -12.27 -36.22 -15.17
CA VAL A 1099 -13.40 -36.62 -16.03
C VAL A 1099 -13.54 -38.15 -16.09
N ALA A 1100 -12.43 -38.89 -16.16
CA ALA A 1100 -12.44 -40.36 -16.16
C ALA A 1100 -12.98 -40.90 -14.83
N ALA A 1101 -12.52 -40.35 -13.71
CA ALA A 1101 -12.99 -40.72 -12.38
C ALA A 1101 -14.48 -40.41 -12.18
N ALA A 1102 -14.97 -39.30 -12.72
CA ALA A 1102 -16.39 -38.96 -12.67
C ALA A 1102 -17.26 -39.94 -13.47
N LEU A 1103 -16.86 -40.31 -14.69
CA LEU A 1103 -17.57 -41.33 -15.49
C LEU A 1103 -17.64 -42.68 -14.75
N ALA A 1104 -16.52 -43.12 -14.16
CA ALA A 1104 -16.46 -44.36 -13.38
C ALA A 1104 -17.35 -44.31 -12.13
N ARG A 1105 -17.33 -43.19 -11.39
CA ARG A 1105 -18.15 -42.97 -10.18
C ARG A 1105 -19.65 -43.11 -10.46
N HIS A 1106 -20.09 -42.62 -11.62
CA HIS A 1106 -21.50 -42.68 -12.04
C HIS A 1106 -21.82 -43.93 -12.88
N ARG A 1107 -20.91 -44.92 -12.92
CA ARG A 1107 -21.06 -46.21 -13.65
C ARG A 1107 -21.45 -46.03 -15.12
N ILE A 1108 -20.80 -45.07 -15.78
CA ILE A 1108 -21.04 -44.79 -17.20
C ILE A 1108 -20.07 -45.63 -18.05
N GLU A 1109 -20.61 -46.64 -18.73
CA GLU A 1109 -19.86 -47.53 -19.63
C GLU A 1109 -19.99 -47.06 -21.10
N GLY A 1110 -18.92 -47.22 -21.90
CA GLY A 1110 -18.90 -46.90 -23.34
C GLY A 1110 -18.73 -45.42 -23.72
N ALA A 1111 -18.73 -44.47 -22.78
CA ALA A 1111 -18.37 -43.08 -23.03
C ALA A 1111 -16.87 -42.88 -22.81
N ARG A 1112 -16.18 -42.17 -23.71
CA ARG A 1112 -14.72 -41.99 -23.63
C ARG A 1112 -14.39 -40.56 -23.25
N VAL A 1113 -13.37 -40.37 -22.41
CA VAL A 1113 -12.80 -39.03 -22.16
C VAL A 1113 -12.17 -38.56 -23.46
N ALA A 1114 -12.46 -37.33 -23.88
CA ALA A 1114 -11.78 -36.75 -25.02
C ALA A 1114 -10.27 -36.59 -24.72
N PRO A 1115 -9.36 -36.77 -25.70
CA PRO A 1115 -7.94 -36.51 -25.46
C PRO A 1115 -7.71 -35.04 -25.05
N ALA A 1116 -6.70 -34.82 -24.21
CA ALA A 1116 -6.24 -33.47 -23.90
C ALA A 1116 -5.61 -32.85 -25.16
N GLY A 1117 -5.94 -31.58 -25.46
CA GLY A 1117 -5.35 -30.88 -26.60
C GLY A 1117 -3.87 -30.55 -26.37
N SER A 1118 -3.06 -30.55 -27.42
CA SER A 1118 -1.73 -29.93 -27.35
C SER A 1118 -1.89 -28.41 -27.42
N ARG A 1119 -1.13 -27.66 -26.61
CA ARG A 1119 -1.23 -26.19 -26.48
C ARG A 1119 -1.02 -25.38 -27.78
N SER A 1120 -0.71 -26.03 -28.91
CA SER A 1120 -0.41 -25.37 -30.20
C SER A 1120 -1.61 -25.13 -31.12
N ASP A 1121 -2.79 -25.65 -30.81
CA ASP A 1121 -3.95 -25.61 -31.73
C ASP A 1121 -5.12 -24.70 -31.26
N CYS A 1122 -4.86 -23.76 -30.34
CA CYS A 1122 -5.81 -22.73 -29.91
C CYS A 1122 -5.52 -21.37 -30.55
#